data_AF-A0A2V9H155-F1
#
_entry.id   AF-A0A2V9H155-F1
#
_cell.length_a   1.000
_cell.length_b   1.000
_cell.length_c   1.000
_cell.angle_alpha   90.00
_cell.angle_beta   90.00
_cell.angle_gamma   90.00
#
_symmetry.space_group_name_H-M   'P 1'
#
loop_
_entity.id
_entity.type
_entity.pdbx_description
1 polymer ?
#
loop_
_entity_poly.entity_id
_entity_poly.type
_entity_poly.pdbx_seq_one_letter_code
_entity_poly.pdbx_strand_id
1 'polypeptide(L)'
;MVPLNIDTQNSRTRMWNSHGLDLRDDASWVRGNHLLQLGGSFKHTWVFFRRDDGQQNSQKTLQYFMGNTIGGIGFPNDFRPRACTATITSNCLPASQVGNWNNLYAQLTGMVDAATILRARDPQLQLLPEGTDLKNTIRYDQATFYAQDAWHLRPSLTLNYGLAWAASVPPVEEQGKLMMTVFAGSSGGVVDPRTYLQKRQEAARAGEIYNPPVGFTPINNSGRKYPFDFVRYNLEPRVAAAWSPNFSGALLNRFLGNGRTVLRGGYWRFYDRLNGVQAAVNTLQAVGFGQSVLCLGPSKSSSCEGNLGRTTDPSTAFRIGPDGNTVILPAIPGTVTPPVVPGNARVPGANISFVPNSQVQDPEWKPGSHNQWDFTIQRELPATSRLEIGYVGHTARNIYQGIDLNQVPLFMVSGGQSFAQAFDALAQGVRTPQPFFETALSPASTFCQGQPSCTAGVAARFGGDIANQRVRNVFNGIQSAFTLGPATNAATQFTNFFYWSSLAESNYHAAFLSYHIRAYHGLILDANFTYGHSLDSVTVNQDSDQAFSNSYDPHDDYGTSVFDRKYVLTVLGVWELPFRSQTAWVKQVIGGWQLSPILSVASGLPLRVLDGSGQEFGQSSFGFGSEAIRIGSGGANAGINHVAPTTGAGSSASGKGSGLNIFGDPQAVLNQFRPIQPSVDTTSRGGTLRGLRNWNLDLSLAKKIFLSERTRLTFSAEFFNTFNHVNFLDPAVNLQSQQTFGVITTQGNDPRQIQLGLRFDF
;
A
#
# COMPACT_ATOMS: atom_id res chain seq x y z
N MET A 1 38.38 -12.88 2.22
CA MET A 1 37.10 -13.36 1.64
C MET A 1 36.37 -12.15 1.10
N VAL A 2 35.76 -12.23 -0.09
CA VAL A 2 34.87 -11.15 -0.56
C VAL A 2 33.51 -11.37 0.10
N PRO A 3 32.98 -10.42 0.89
CA PRO A 3 31.61 -10.51 1.37
C PRO A 3 30.68 -10.39 0.17
N LEU A 4 30.01 -11.49 -0.19
CA LEU A 4 28.97 -11.45 -1.20
C LEU A 4 27.78 -10.68 -0.61
N ASN A 5 27.42 -9.55 -1.21
CA ASN A 5 26.19 -8.86 -0.85
C ASN A 5 25.01 -9.72 -1.35
N ILE A 6 24.48 -10.56 -0.46
CA ILE A 6 23.26 -11.31 -0.72
C ILE A 6 22.09 -10.36 -0.49
N ASP A 7 21.60 -9.75 -1.57
CA ASP A 7 20.26 -9.17 -1.55
C ASP A 7 19.27 -10.30 -1.25
N THR A 8 18.74 -10.30 -0.03
CA THR A 8 17.89 -11.38 0.48
C THR A 8 16.54 -11.46 -0.26
N GLN A 9 16.14 -10.39 -0.98
CA GLN A 9 14.96 -10.39 -1.83
C GLN A 9 15.20 -11.15 -3.14
N ASN A 10 16.46 -11.22 -3.60
CA ASN A 10 16.89 -11.94 -4.79
C ASN A 10 17.36 -13.38 -4.48
N SER A 11 17.69 -13.70 -3.23
CA SER A 11 18.13 -15.05 -2.82
C SER A 11 17.02 -15.98 -2.32
N ARG A 12 15.84 -15.44 -1.97
CA ARG A 12 14.69 -16.24 -1.51
C ARG A 12 14.14 -17.11 -2.63
N THR A 13 13.76 -18.34 -2.31
CA THR A 13 12.99 -19.22 -3.19
C THR A 13 11.59 -19.44 -2.63
N ARG A 14 10.59 -19.10 -3.45
CA ARG A 14 9.17 -19.35 -3.17
C ARG A 14 8.60 -20.23 -4.27
N MET A 15 7.91 -21.29 -3.88
CA MET A 15 7.25 -22.20 -4.80
C MET A 15 5.75 -22.18 -4.50
N TRP A 16 4.99 -21.89 -5.55
CA TRP A 16 3.54 -22.01 -5.57
C TRP A 16 3.17 -23.13 -6.53
N ASN A 17 2.44 -24.14 -6.05
CA ASN A 17 1.83 -25.15 -6.91
C ASN A 17 0.36 -25.29 -6.51
N SER A 18 -0.54 -24.93 -7.41
CA SER A 18 -1.98 -25.03 -7.19
C SER A 18 -2.66 -25.77 -8.32
N HIS A 19 -3.55 -26.68 -7.95
CA HIS A 19 -4.49 -27.30 -8.88
C HIS A 19 -5.92 -27.09 -8.37
N GLY A 20 -6.90 -27.16 -9.27
CA GLY A 20 -8.29 -26.99 -8.90
C GLY A 20 -9.21 -27.82 -9.77
N LEU A 21 -10.35 -28.20 -9.20
CA LEU A 21 -11.49 -28.73 -9.91
C LEU A 21 -12.50 -27.61 -10.07
N ASP A 22 -12.88 -27.29 -11.30
CA ASP A 22 -13.92 -26.29 -11.61
C ASP A 22 -15.05 -27.02 -12.34
N LEU A 23 -16.21 -27.10 -11.69
CA LEU A 23 -17.44 -27.68 -12.23
C LEU A 23 -18.41 -26.54 -12.49
N ARG A 24 -18.88 -26.42 -13.73
CA ARG A 24 -19.80 -25.36 -14.15
C ARG A 24 -20.90 -25.92 -15.04
N ASP A 25 -22.12 -25.49 -14.79
CA ASP A 25 -23.29 -25.80 -15.61
C ASP A 25 -24.16 -24.54 -15.77
N ASP A 26 -24.67 -24.31 -16.98
CA ASP A 26 -25.43 -23.13 -17.36
C ASP A 26 -26.55 -23.55 -18.34
N ALA A 27 -27.81 -23.49 -17.90
CA ALA A 27 -28.98 -23.73 -18.73
C ALA A 27 -29.64 -22.41 -19.16
N SER A 28 -30.01 -22.30 -20.43
CA SER A 28 -30.75 -21.16 -20.99
C SER A 28 -32.05 -21.65 -21.64
N TRP A 29 -33.17 -21.06 -21.24
CA TRP A 29 -34.50 -21.40 -21.74
C TRP A 29 -35.23 -20.15 -22.25
N VAL A 30 -35.48 -20.11 -23.56
CA VAL A 30 -36.35 -19.10 -24.18
C VAL A 30 -37.80 -19.59 -24.09
N ARG A 31 -38.66 -18.82 -23.43
CA ARG A 31 -40.10 -19.09 -23.31
C ARG A 31 -40.91 -17.82 -23.53
N GLY A 32 -41.51 -17.69 -24.71
CA GLY A 32 -42.23 -16.48 -25.10
C GLY A 32 -41.30 -15.27 -25.09
N ASN A 33 -41.60 -14.27 -24.27
CA ASN A 33 -40.80 -13.05 -24.15
C ASN A 33 -39.68 -13.13 -23.11
N HIS A 34 -39.44 -14.29 -22.50
CA HIS A 34 -38.45 -14.49 -21.44
C HIS A 34 -37.26 -15.31 -21.96
N LEU A 35 -36.04 -14.86 -21.64
CA LEU A 35 -34.83 -15.68 -21.69
C LEU A 35 -34.40 -15.93 -20.25
N LEU A 36 -34.84 -17.07 -19.73
CA LEU A 36 -34.46 -17.54 -18.40
C LEU A 36 -33.08 -18.18 -18.49
N GLN A 37 -32.18 -17.80 -17.59
CA GLN A 37 -30.86 -18.41 -17.46
C GLN A 37 -30.63 -18.79 -16.01
N LEU A 38 -30.26 -20.05 -15.80
CA LEU A 38 -30.02 -20.61 -14.48
C LEU A 38 -28.75 -21.47 -14.55
N GLY A 39 -27.93 -21.40 -13.52
CA GLY A 39 -26.64 -22.09 -13.54
C GLY A 39 -25.88 -21.94 -12.25
N GLY A 40 -24.67 -22.46 -12.25
CA GLY A 40 -23.78 -22.37 -11.11
C GLY A 40 -22.38 -22.86 -11.41
N SER A 41 -21.48 -22.58 -10.46
CA SER A 41 -20.14 -23.15 -10.45
C SER A 41 -19.78 -23.64 -9.06
N PHE A 42 -19.02 -24.72 -9.00
CA PHE A 42 -18.33 -25.18 -7.80
C PHE A 42 -16.85 -25.34 -8.14
N LYS A 43 -16.02 -24.66 -7.36
CA LYS A 43 -14.57 -24.65 -7.51
C LYS A 43 -13.90 -25.08 -6.21
N HIS A 44 -13.29 -26.26 -6.24
CA HIS A 44 -12.38 -26.73 -5.19
C HIS A 44 -10.95 -26.37 -5.61
N THR A 45 -10.20 -25.65 -4.77
CA THR A 45 -8.78 -25.33 -5.04
C THR A 45 -7.88 -25.94 -3.98
N TRP A 46 -6.81 -26.61 -4.41
CA TRP A 46 -5.68 -27.02 -3.57
C TRP A 46 -4.47 -26.15 -3.89
N VAL A 47 -3.74 -25.76 -2.85
CA VAL A 47 -2.53 -24.95 -2.91
C VAL A 47 -1.46 -25.59 -2.04
N PHE A 48 -0.36 -26.02 -2.65
CA PHE A 48 0.89 -26.22 -1.96
C PHE A 48 1.74 -24.94 -2.08
N PHE A 49 2.11 -24.36 -0.94
CA PHE A 49 3.02 -23.22 -0.90
C PHE A 49 4.23 -23.54 -0.02
N ARG A 50 5.41 -23.09 -0.48
CA ARG A 50 6.72 -23.32 0.14
C ARG A 50 7.56 -22.05 0.05
N ARG A 51 8.25 -21.72 1.13
CA ARG A 51 9.20 -20.60 1.23
C ARG A 51 10.39 -20.96 2.10
N ASP A 52 11.56 -20.41 1.78
CA ASP A 52 12.75 -20.49 2.62
C ASP A 52 13.10 -19.18 3.36
N ASP A 53 12.36 -18.11 3.08
CA ASP A 53 12.51 -16.81 3.73
C ASP A 53 11.48 -16.59 4.86
N GLY A 54 11.91 -15.91 5.93
CA GLY A 54 11.07 -15.54 7.07
C GLY A 54 10.30 -14.22 6.90
N GLN A 55 10.32 -13.62 5.70
CA GLN A 55 10.04 -12.20 5.45
C GLN A 55 11.11 -11.30 6.10
N GLN A 56 11.51 -10.22 5.41
CA GLN A 56 12.55 -9.28 5.84
C GLN A 56 13.86 -9.96 6.32
N ASN A 57 14.80 -10.21 5.41
CA ASN A 57 16.21 -10.49 5.74
C ASN A 57 16.52 -11.69 6.66
N SER A 58 15.67 -12.73 6.68
CA SER A 58 16.02 -14.03 7.29
C SER A 58 15.72 -15.19 6.33
N GLN A 59 16.63 -16.16 6.25
CA GLN A 59 16.63 -17.28 5.31
C GLN A 59 16.90 -18.61 6.06
N LYS A 60 16.49 -19.75 5.50
CA LYS A 60 16.75 -21.10 6.07
C LYS A 60 18.25 -21.43 6.25
N THR A 61 19.12 -20.69 5.57
CA THR A 61 20.58 -20.75 5.69
C THR A 61 21.09 -19.61 6.56
N LEU A 62 22.16 -19.86 7.32
CA LEU A 62 22.78 -18.86 8.18
C LEU A 62 23.31 -17.67 7.35
N GLN A 63 22.85 -16.46 7.69
CA GLN A 63 23.26 -15.20 7.06
C GLN A 63 24.06 -14.35 8.06
N TYR A 64 24.99 -13.55 7.55
CA TYR A 64 25.80 -12.60 8.34
C TYR A 64 25.56 -11.17 7.87
N PHE A 65 25.41 -10.26 8.82
CA PHE A 65 25.46 -8.82 8.59
C PHE A 65 26.83 -8.30 9.01
N MET A 66 27.43 -7.48 8.15
CA MET A 66 28.65 -6.73 8.42
C MET A 66 28.48 -5.28 7.96
N GLY A 67 29.05 -4.35 8.72
CA GLY A 67 29.00 -2.91 8.49
C GLY A 67 27.97 -2.18 9.36
N ASN A 68 27.06 -1.42 8.73
CA ASN A 68 25.98 -0.69 9.41
C ASN A 68 24.58 -1.10 8.93
N THR A 69 24.48 -2.20 8.17
CA THR A 69 23.29 -2.69 7.46
C THR A 69 22.05 -2.86 8.34
N ILE A 70 22.23 -3.18 9.62
CA ILE A 70 21.16 -3.34 10.62
C ILE A 70 21.42 -2.49 11.89
N GLY A 71 22.14 -1.36 11.73
CA GLY A 71 22.56 -0.48 12.82
C GLY A 71 24.03 -0.62 13.23
N GLY A 72 24.66 -1.77 12.94
CA GLY A 72 26.07 -2.06 13.20
C GLY A 72 26.42 -2.29 14.68
N ILE A 73 27.63 -2.76 14.96
CA ILE A 73 28.11 -2.94 16.35
C ILE A 73 28.38 -1.58 17.02
N GLY A 74 27.89 -1.43 18.25
CA GLY A 74 28.42 -0.45 19.19
C GLY A 74 29.53 -1.05 20.06
N PHE A 75 30.64 -0.35 20.24
CA PHE A 75 31.72 -0.74 21.15
C PHE A 75 31.73 0.05 22.47
N PRO A 76 32.22 -0.51 23.60
CA PRO A 76 32.38 0.24 24.84
C PRO A 76 33.35 1.41 24.62
N ASN A 77 33.19 2.49 25.39
CA ASN A 77 33.99 3.71 25.19
C ASN A 77 35.50 3.47 25.35
N ASP A 78 35.91 2.52 26.19
CA ASP A 78 37.31 2.18 26.44
C ASP A 78 38.03 1.55 25.23
N PHE A 79 37.26 1.01 24.28
CA PHE A 79 37.78 0.49 23.01
C PHE A 79 37.78 1.55 21.88
N ARG A 80 37.28 2.76 22.14
CA ARG A 80 37.24 3.87 21.17
C ARG A 80 38.39 4.85 21.42
N PRO A 81 38.85 5.59 20.40
CA PRO A 81 39.64 6.79 20.61
C PRO A 81 38.90 7.78 21.52
N ARG A 82 39.66 8.53 22.33
CA ARG A 82 39.17 9.53 23.27
C ARG A 82 38.10 10.43 22.62
N ALA A 83 36.91 10.54 23.22
CA ALA A 83 35.85 11.40 22.69
C ALA A 83 36.26 12.88 22.70
N CYS A 84 35.85 13.64 21.68
CA CYS A 84 36.04 15.08 21.67
C CYS A 84 35.11 15.76 22.69
N THR A 85 35.60 16.82 23.33
CA THR A 85 34.84 17.66 24.29
C THR A 85 35.15 19.14 24.06
N ALA A 86 34.51 20.03 24.81
CA ALA A 86 34.83 21.46 24.77
C ALA A 86 36.31 21.78 25.09
N THR A 87 37.03 20.89 25.78
CA THR A 87 38.45 21.03 26.13
C THR A 87 39.38 20.08 25.36
N ILE A 88 38.84 19.20 24.51
CA ILE A 88 39.58 18.17 23.76
C ILE A 88 39.12 18.23 22.31
N THR A 89 39.86 18.95 21.47
CA THR A 89 39.50 19.24 20.07
C THR A 89 40.44 18.59 19.03
N SER A 90 41.53 17.95 19.47
CA SER A 90 42.52 17.28 18.62
C SER A 90 42.78 15.84 19.10
N ASN A 91 43.17 14.96 18.17
CA ASN A 91 43.38 13.51 18.41
C ASN A 91 42.23 12.84 19.19
N CYS A 92 41.00 13.21 18.85
CA CYS A 92 39.78 12.76 19.48
C CYS A 92 38.74 12.32 18.45
N LEU A 93 37.77 11.50 18.87
CA LEU A 93 36.65 11.05 18.04
C LEU A 93 35.46 12.01 18.20
N PRO A 94 35.04 12.74 17.15
CA PRO A 94 33.84 13.57 17.20
C PRO A 94 32.59 12.71 17.38
N ALA A 95 31.60 13.19 18.14
CA ALA A 95 30.35 12.47 18.37
C ALA A 95 29.63 12.06 17.08
N SER A 96 29.69 12.91 16.04
CA SER A 96 29.14 12.64 14.71
C SER A 96 29.87 11.54 13.92
N GLN A 97 31.08 11.16 14.32
CA GLN A 97 31.89 10.14 13.64
C GLN A 97 31.92 8.80 14.40
N VAL A 98 31.30 8.70 15.58
CA VAL A 98 31.30 7.45 16.39
C VAL A 98 30.71 6.27 15.62
N GLY A 99 29.61 6.47 14.89
CA GLY A 99 29.02 5.42 14.06
C GLY A 99 29.92 4.96 12.92
N ASN A 100 30.57 5.91 12.23
CA ASN A 100 31.52 5.61 11.16
C ASN A 100 32.77 4.88 11.68
N TRP A 101 33.30 5.31 12.83
CA TRP A 101 34.46 4.66 13.45
C TRP A 101 34.12 3.23 13.89
N ASN A 102 32.99 3.01 14.56
CA ASN A 102 32.56 1.66 14.95
C ASN A 102 32.45 0.76 13.70
N ASN A 103 31.75 1.24 12.67
CA ASN A 103 31.53 0.52 11.42
C ASN A 103 32.87 0.11 10.75
N LEU A 104 33.81 1.05 10.62
CA LEU A 104 35.13 0.78 10.06
C LEU A 104 35.96 -0.17 10.93
N TYR A 105 35.91 -0.03 12.25
CA TYR A 105 36.63 -0.91 13.18
C TYR A 105 36.12 -2.36 13.13
N ALA A 106 34.79 -2.55 13.09
CA ALA A 106 34.16 -3.86 12.90
C ALA A 106 34.58 -4.49 11.56
N GLN A 107 34.49 -3.74 10.46
CA GLN A 107 34.88 -4.23 9.13
C GLN A 107 36.37 -4.60 9.05
N LEU A 108 37.27 -3.76 9.57
CA LEU A 108 38.72 -3.99 9.56
C LEU A 108 39.14 -5.21 10.40
N THR A 109 38.41 -5.49 11.48
CA THR A 109 38.69 -6.64 12.37
C THR A 109 37.91 -7.90 12.01
N GLY A 110 37.03 -7.85 11.00
CA GLY A 110 36.18 -8.96 10.57
C GLY A 110 35.07 -9.32 11.55
N MET A 111 34.67 -8.41 12.44
CA MET A 111 33.58 -8.64 13.39
C MET A 111 32.23 -8.71 12.66
N VAL A 112 31.42 -9.71 13.02
CA VAL A 112 30.06 -9.89 12.48
C VAL A 112 29.08 -9.09 13.33
N ASP A 113 28.30 -8.17 12.74
CA ASP A 113 27.35 -7.36 13.52
C ASP A 113 26.16 -8.18 14.00
N ALA A 114 25.68 -9.10 13.16
CA ALA A 114 24.75 -10.12 13.57
C ALA A 114 24.78 -11.33 12.65
N ALA A 115 24.32 -12.45 13.19
CA ALA A 115 23.99 -13.63 12.43
C ALA A 115 22.48 -13.91 12.52
N THR A 116 21.86 -14.38 11.44
CA THR A 116 20.45 -14.77 11.44
C THR A 116 20.17 -16.04 10.64
N ILE A 117 19.17 -16.81 11.08
CA ILE A 117 18.67 -18.00 10.39
C ILE A 117 17.17 -18.18 10.63
N LEU A 118 16.45 -18.69 9.65
CA LEU A 118 15.08 -19.17 9.77
C LEU A 118 15.07 -20.65 10.15
N ARG A 119 14.30 -20.99 11.17
CA ARG A 119 14.07 -22.36 11.61
C ARG A 119 12.59 -22.73 11.47
N ALA A 120 12.34 -23.85 10.81
CA ALA A 120 11.00 -24.40 10.64
C ALA A 120 10.60 -25.31 11.82
N ARG A 121 9.30 -25.38 12.10
CA ARG A 121 8.68 -26.34 13.02
C ARG A 121 7.56 -27.14 12.37
N ASP A 122 7.28 -28.31 12.92
CA ASP A 122 6.18 -29.18 12.49
C ASP A 122 4.83 -28.76 13.11
N PRO A 123 3.69 -29.42 12.79
CA PRO A 123 2.38 -29.11 13.39
C PRO A 123 2.32 -29.21 14.92
N GLN A 124 3.20 -30.03 15.51
CA GLN A 124 3.35 -30.24 16.95
C GLN A 124 4.39 -29.29 17.58
N LEU A 125 4.85 -28.29 16.81
CA LEU A 125 5.84 -27.28 17.16
C LEU A 125 7.23 -27.86 17.55
N GLN A 126 7.54 -29.06 17.06
CA GLN A 126 8.88 -29.63 17.13
C GLN A 126 9.79 -28.94 16.12
N LEU A 127 11.03 -28.67 16.54
CA LEU A 127 12.05 -28.03 15.73
C LEU A 127 12.55 -28.99 14.65
N LEU A 128 12.43 -28.56 13.39
CA LEU A 128 12.91 -29.34 12.25
C LEU A 128 14.42 -29.12 12.02
N PRO A 129 15.09 -30.04 11.29
CA PRO A 129 16.48 -29.87 10.89
C PRO A 129 16.75 -28.53 10.20
N GLU A 130 17.97 -28.02 10.36
CA GLU A 130 18.41 -26.81 9.67
C GLU A 130 18.29 -26.94 8.14
N GLY A 131 18.00 -25.85 7.44
CA GLY A 131 17.74 -25.87 5.99
C GLY A 131 16.36 -26.42 5.58
N THR A 132 15.50 -26.82 6.52
CA THR A 132 14.11 -27.20 6.20
C THR A 132 13.26 -25.97 5.84
N ASP A 133 12.57 -26.02 4.70
CA ASP A 133 11.68 -24.93 4.25
C ASP A 133 10.37 -24.89 5.05
N LEU A 134 9.77 -23.70 5.15
CA LEU A 134 8.38 -23.56 5.56
C LEU A 134 7.46 -24.01 4.43
N LYS A 135 6.46 -24.82 4.75
CA LYS A 135 5.47 -25.33 3.79
C LYS A 135 4.13 -25.68 4.42
N ASN A 136 3.06 -25.35 3.70
CA ASN A 136 1.67 -25.68 4.00
C ASN A 136 0.98 -26.25 2.75
N THR A 137 -0.05 -27.06 2.98
CA THR A 137 -1.03 -27.43 1.94
C THR A 137 -2.39 -26.95 2.38
N ILE A 138 -3.02 -26.09 1.58
CA ILE A 138 -4.29 -25.44 1.88
C ILE A 138 -5.31 -25.78 0.81
N ARG A 139 -6.55 -25.98 1.25
CA ARG A 139 -7.72 -26.12 0.38
C ARG A 139 -8.79 -25.11 0.74
N TYR A 140 -9.50 -24.62 -0.28
CA TYR A 140 -10.66 -23.75 -0.13
C TYR A 140 -11.66 -23.99 -1.25
N ASP A 141 -12.93 -23.81 -0.92
CA ASP A 141 -14.07 -24.05 -1.81
C ASP A 141 -14.79 -22.75 -2.14
N GLN A 142 -15.21 -22.61 -3.39
CA GLN A 142 -16.05 -21.51 -3.85
C GLN A 142 -17.27 -22.11 -4.56
N ALA A 143 -18.45 -21.59 -4.25
CA ALA A 143 -19.69 -21.99 -4.89
C ALA A 143 -20.48 -20.76 -5.31
N THR A 144 -21.07 -20.81 -6.50
CA THR A 144 -22.04 -19.83 -6.98
C THR A 144 -23.24 -20.54 -7.58
N PHE A 145 -24.44 -20.04 -7.30
CA PHE A 145 -25.67 -20.42 -7.99
C PHE A 145 -26.38 -19.15 -8.41
N TYR A 146 -26.95 -19.11 -9.61
CA TYR A 146 -27.67 -17.94 -10.10
C TYR A 146 -28.93 -18.32 -10.87
N ALA A 147 -29.91 -17.42 -10.82
CA ALA A 147 -31.05 -17.40 -11.71
C ALA A 147 -31.29 -15.96 -12.17
N GLN A 148 -31.47 -15.76 -13.47
CA GLN A 148 -31.78 -14.48 -14.07
C GLN A 148 -32.76 -14.63 -15.24
N ASP A 149 -33.46 -13.56 -15.56
CA ASP A 149 -34.39 -13.44 -16.68
C ASP A 149 -34.08 -12.17 -17.47
N ALA A 150 -34.02 -12.29 -18.79
CA ALA A 150 -34.09 -11.17 -19.72
C ALA A 150 -35.50 -11.14 -20.34
N TRP A 151 -36.37 -10.32 -19.75
CA TRP A 151 -37.77 -10.19 -20.12
C TRP A 151 -37.98 -9.05 -21.12
N HIS A 152 -38.38 -9.40 -22.34
CA HIS A 152 -38.90 -8.46 -23.34
C HIS A 152 -40.34 -8.06 -23.01
N LEU A 153 -40.50 -7.23 -21.98
CA LEU A 153 -41.79 -6.70 -21.51
C LEU A 153 -42.56 -5.99 -22.64
N ARG A 154 -41.86 -5.29 -23.54
CA ARG A 154 -42.38 -4.74 -24.81
C ARG A 154 -41.27 -4.82 -25.88
N PRO A 155 -41.57 -4.72 -27.18
CA PRO A 155 -40.54 -4.66 -28.24
C PRO A 155 -39.50 -3.55 -28.07
N SER A 156 -39.84 -2.49 -27.30
CA SER A 156 -38.97 -1.37 -26.96
C SER A 156 -38.41 -1.41 -25.53
N LEU A 157 -38.77 -2.38 -24.70
CA LEU A 157 -38.41 -2.40 -23.27
C LEU A 157 -38.04 -3.81 -22.82
N THR A 158 -36.76 -3.98 -22.50
CA THR A 158 -36.22 -5.20 -21.87
C THR A 158 -35.89 -4.91 -20.41
N LEU A 159 -36.38 -5.77 -19.51
CA LEU A 159 -35.97 -5.80 -18.11
C LEU A 159 -35.09 -7.05 -17.91
N ASN A 160 -33.88 -6.85 -17.42
CA ASN A 160 -33.01 -7.91 -16.95
C ASN A 160 -33.04 -7.91 -15.42
N TYR A 161 -33.34 -9.04 -14.81
CA TYR A 161 -33.28 -9.17 -13.35
C TYR A 161 -32.81 -10.56 -12.96
N GLY A 162 -32.08 -10.64 -11.86
CA GLY A 162 -31.54 -11.90 -11.38
C GLY A 162 -30.97 -11.79 -9.98
N LEU A 163 -30.72 -12.96 -9.41
CA LEU A 163 -30.10 -13.14 -8.12
C LEU A 163 -29.06 -14.26 -8.24
N ALA A 164 -27.83 -13.95 -7.86
CA ALA A 164 -26.85 -14.97 -7.54
C ALA A 164 -26.69 -15.11 -6.02
N TRP A 165 -26.38 -16.31 -5.58
CA TRP A 165 -25.82 -16.60 -4.26
C TRP A 165 -24.38 -17.04 -4.47
N ALA A 166 -23.48 -16.48 -3.69
CA ALA A 166 -22.08 -16.87 -3.64
C ALA A 166 -21.71 -17.32 -2.22
N ALA A 167 -20.79 -18.29 -2.14
CA ALA A 167 -20.10 -18.65 -0.92
C ALA A 167 -18.61 -18.87 -1.21
N SER A 168 -17.76 -18.47 -0.27
CA SER A 168 -16.34 -18.79 -0.25
C SER A 168 -16.04 -19.37 1.12
N VAL A 169 -15.73 -20.67 1.16
CA VAL A 169 -15.39 -21.38 2.39
C VAL A 169 -13.99 -20.91 2.83
N PRO A 170 -13.78 -20.57 4.11
CA PRO A 170 -12.47 -20.19 4.60
C PRO A 170 -11.43 -21.30 4.37
N PRO A 171 -10.14 -20.96 4.15
CA PRO A 171 -9.11 -21.94 3.89
C PRO A 171 -8.91 -22.91 5.06
N VAL A 172 -8.62 -24.15 4.73
CA VAL A 172 -8.25 -25.23 5.66
C VAL A 172 -6.86 -25.72 5.30
N GLU A 173 -5.95 -25.76 6.26
CA GLU A 173 -4.62 -26.37 6.10
C GLU A 173 -4.68 -27.85 6.52
N GLU A 174 -4.11 -28.73 5.71
CA GLU A 174 -4.29 -30.18 5.83
C GLU A 174 -3.68 -30.80 7.11
N GLN A 175 -2.66 -30.17 7.68
CA GLN A 175 -1.92 -30.59 8.86
C GLN A 175 -2.24 -29.73 10.10
N GLY A 176 -3.15 -28.76 9.99
CA GLY A 176 -3.46 -27.80 11.05
C GLY A 176 -2.42 -26.67 11.21
N LYS A 177 -1.58 -26.42 10.19
CA LYS A 177 -0.54 -25.38 10.20
C LYS A 177 -1.06 -23.96 9.94
N LEU A 178 -2.12 -23.58 10.65
CA LEU A 178 -2.57 -22.20 10.77
C LEU A 178 -2.39 -21.79 12.23
N MET A 179 -1.78 -20.64 12.50
CA MET A 179 -1.68 -20.13 13.88
C MET A 179 -2.82 -19.16 14.16
N MET A 180 -3.52 -19.37 15.28
CA MET A 180 -4.50 -18.43 15.83
C MET A 180 -3.88 -17.69 17.01
N THR A 181 -4.08 -16.37 17.06
CA THR A 181 -3.68 -15.59 18.22
C THR A 181 -4.69 -15.74 19.35
N VAL A 182 -4.20 -15.98 20.56
CA VAL A 182 -4.97 -16.15 21.78
C VAL A 182 -4.38 -15.31 22.92
N PHE A 183 -5.18 -15.01 23.94
CA PHE A 183 -4.65 -14.46 25.19
C PHE A 183 -3.83 -15.55 25.91
N ALA A 184 -2.64 -15.20 26.40
CA ALA A 184 -1.70 -16.16 26.98
C ALA A 184 -1.99 -16.53 28.46
N GLY A 185 -3.09 -16.03 29.02
CA GLY A 185 -3.53 -16.31 30.39
C GLY A 185 -4.60 -17.41 30.49
N SER A 186 -5.06 -17.68 31.71
CA SER A 186 -6.02 -18.75 32.05
C SER A 186 -7.40 -18.63 31.39
N SER A 187 -7.72 -17.52 30.72
CA SER A 187 -8.97 -17.31 29.98
C SER A 187 -8.96 -17.81 28.52
N GLY A 188 -7.79 -18.15 27.96
CA GLY A 188 -7.65 -19.01 26.76
C GLY A 188 -8.38 -18.63 25.46
N GLY A 189 -8.89 -17.40 25.32
CA GLY A 189 -9.71 -16.98 24.19
C GLY A 189 -8.92 -16.48 22.97
N VAL A 190 -9.49 -16.63 21.77
CA VAL A 190 -8.97 -16.02 20.52
C VAL A 190 -9.06 -14.50 20.62
N VAL A 191 -8.03 -13.80 20.12
CA VAL A 191 -7.97 -12.34 20.11
C VAL A 191 -8.73 -11.81 18.88
N ASP A 192 -9.91 -11.22 19.11
CA ASP A 192 -10.57 -10.34 18.15
C ASP A 192 -9.87 -8.96 18.15
N PRO A 193 -9.36 -8.50 17.00
CA PRO A 193 -8.53 -7.30 16.95
C PRO A 193 -9.32 -6.00 17.20
N ARG A 194 -10.61 -5.94 16.84
CA ARG A 194 -11.45 -4.75 17.06
C ARG A 194 -11.76 -4.54 18.53
N THR A 195 -12.24 -5.59 19.21
CA THR A 195 -12.52 -5.61 20.65
C THR A 195 -11.25 -5.34 21.45
N TYR A 196 -10.09 -5.83 20.99
CA TYR A 196 -8.81 -5.54 21.63
C TYR A 196 -8.46 -4.05 21.57
N LEU A 197 -8.58 -3.42 20.40
CA LEU A 197 -8.33 -1.97 20.23
C LEU A 197 -9.36 -1.11 20.98
N GLN A 198 -10.65 -1.49 20.96
CA GLN A 198 -11.71 -0.82 21.71
C GLN A 198 -11.45 -0.85 23.23
N LYS A 199 -11.15 -2.03 23.80
CA LYS A 199 -10.84 -2.15 25.23
C LYS A 199 -9.61 -1.35 25.63
N ARG A 200 -8.60 -1.26 24.77
CA ARG A 200 -7.47 -0.36 24.99
C ARG A 200 -7.87 1.11 24.91
N GLN A 201 -8.76 1.48 24.00
CA GLN A 201 -9.27 2.86 23.90
C GLN A 201 -10.04 3.28 25.15
N GLU A 202 -10.92 2.41 25.65
CA GLU A 202 -11.69 2.61 26.87
C GLU A 202 -10.78 2.74 28.10
N ALA A 203 -9.88 1.77 28.31
CA ALA A 203 -8.93 1.78 29.43
C ALA A 203 -8.02 3.02 29.42
N ALA A 204 -7.40 3.34 28.28
CA ALA A 204 -6.46 4.46 28.24
C ALA A 204 -7.16 5.82 28.44
N ARG A 205 -8.42 5.97 27.98
CA ARG A 205 -9.24 7.16 28.29
C ARG A 205 -9.60 7.28 29.77
N ALA A 206 -9.74 6.15 30.48
CA ALA A 206 -9.91 6.11 31.94
C ALA A 206 -8.58 6.31 32.72
N GLY A 207 -7.43 6.38 32.04
CA GLY A 207 -6.11 6.44 32.66
C GLY A 207 -5.56 5.09 33.11
N GLU A 208 -6.16 3.99 32.64
CA GLU A 208 -5.75 2.61 32.90
C GLU A 208 -4.95 2.03 31.71
N ILE A 209 -4.36 0.85 31.89
CA ILE A 209 -3.63 0.14 30.83
C ILE A 209 -4.29 -1.22 30.54
N TYR A 210 -4.75 -1.37 29.29
CA TYR A 210 -5.14 -2.67 28.73
C TYR A 210 -4.07 -3.14 27.74
N ASN A 211 -3.17 -3.97 28.25
CA ASN A 211 -2.07 -4.56 27.49
C ASN A 211 -1.85 -6.04 27.89
N PRO A 212 -2.86 -6.93 27.72
CA PRO A 212 -2.74 -8.32 28.13
C PRO A 212 -1.73 -9.08 27.26
N PRO A 213 -0.96 -10.03 27.84
CA PRO A 213 -0.08 -10.90 27.07
C PRO A 213 -0.85 -11.76 26.07
N VAL A 214 -0.35 -11.85 24.83
CA VAL A 214 -0.91 -12.67 23.75
C VAL A 214 0.10 -13.72 23.30
N GLY A 215 -0.38 -14.82 22.74
CA GLY A 215 0.44 -15.88 22.17
C GLY A 215 -0.27 -16.58 21.01
N PHE A 216 0.38 -17.57 20.42
CA PHE A 216 -0.10 -18.24 19.21
C PHE A 216 -0.30 -19.73 19.45
N THR A 217 -1.45 -20.25 19.04
CA THR A 217 -1.77 -21.67 19.12
C THR A 217 -2.09 -22.22 17.73
N PRO A 218 -1.68 -23.45 17.36
CA PRO A 218 -2.15 -24.11 16.15
C PRO A 218 -3.68 -24.15 16.12
N ILE A 219 -4.30 -24.01 14.93
CA ILE A 219 -5.75 -23.85 14.80
C ILE A 219 -6.55 -24.99 15.45
N ASN A 220 -6.05 -26.23 15.38
CA ASN A 220 -6.66 -27.39 16.03
C ASN A 220 -6.77 -27.25 17.55
N ASN A 221 -5.92 -26.43 18.17
CA ASN A 221 -5.90 -26.15 19.61
C ASN A 221 -6.64 -24.84 19.97
N SER A 222 -7.22 -24.13 18.99
CA SER A 222 -7.94 -22.86 19.19
C SER A 222 -9.45 -23.02 19.40
N GLY A 223 -9.98 -24.23 19.26
CA GLY A 223 -11.42 -24.50 19.22
C GLY A 223 -12.11 -24.09 17.90
N ARG A 224 -11.38 -23.54 16.91
CA ARG A 224 -11.91 -23.13 15.60
C ARG A 224 -11.53 -24.14 14.51
N LYS A 225 -12.45 -24.34 13.55
CA LYS A 225 -12.18 -25.10 12.30
C LYS A 225 -11.54 -24.24 11.20
N TYR A 226 -11.83 -22.94 11.23
CA TYR A 226 -11.50 -21.98 10.18
C TYR A 226 -10.80 -20.75 10.80
N PRO A 227 -9.83 -20.13 10.10
CA PRO A 227 -9.14 -18.95 10.62
C PRO A 227 -10.11 -17.79 10.87
N PHE A 228 -11.12 -17.64 10.02
CA PHE A 228 -12.19 -16.65 10.14
C PHE A 228 -13.58 -17.26 9.94
N ASP A 229 -14.61 -16.53 10.35
CA ASP A 229 -15.99 -16.99 10.33
C ASP A 229 -16.51 -17.17 8.89
N PHE A 230 -17.16 -18.30 8.62
CA PHE A 230 -17.67 -18.60 7.28
C PHE A 230 -18.94 -17.80 6.97
N VAL A 231 -18.82 -16.79 6.12
CA VAL A 231 -19.95 -16.02 5.56
C VAL A 231 -20.69 -16.87 4.52
N ARG A 232 -21.86 -17.39 4.90
CA ARG A 232 -22.67 -18.34 4.10
C ARG A 232 -23.64 -17.72 3.10
N TYR A 233 -23.85 -16.40 3.16
CA TYR A 233 -24.96 -15.73 2.47
C TYR A 233 -24.51 -14.42 1.80
N ASN A 234 -23.70 -14.53 0.75
CA ASN A 234 -23.44 -13.39 -0.15
C ASN A 234 -24.51 -13.42 -1.25
N LEU A 235 -25.53 -12.56 -1.11
CA LEU A 235 -26.58 -12.39 -2.12
C LEU A 235 -26.20 -11.27 -3.09
N GLU A 236 -26.13 -11.62 -4.36
CA GLU A 236 -25.65 -10.80 -5.47
C GLU A 236 -26.83 -10.49 -6.42
N PRO A 237 -27.75 -9.58 -6.03
CA PRO A 237 -28.84 -9.15 -6.89
C PRO A 237 -28.31 -8.33 -8.07
N ARG A 238 -28.98 -8.47 -9.22
CA ARG A 238 -28.78 -7.67 -10.42
C ARG A 238 -30.12 -7.26 -11.00
N VAL A 239 -30.31 -5.98 -11.29
CA VAL A 239 -31.50 -5.45 -11.97
C VAL A 239 -31.04 -4.39 -12.95
N ALA A 240 -31.46 -4.48 -14.22
CA ALA A 240 -31.17 -3.49 -15.24
C ALA A 240 -32.31 -3.38 -16.25
N ALA A 241 -32.52 -2.20 -16.82
CA ALA A 241 -33.50 -1.96 -17.87
C ALA A 241 -32.85 -1.35 -19.10
N ALA A 242 -33.33 -1.73 -20.28
CA ALA A 242 -32.99 -1.11 -21.55
C ALA A 242 -34.28 -0.69 -22.27
N TRP A 243 -34.41 0.59 -22.60
CA TRP A 243 -35.61 1.19 -23.19
C TRP A 243 -35.28 1.99 -24.44
N SER A 244 -35.90 1.65 -25.57
CA SER A 244 -35.82 2.36 -26.84
C SER A 244 -37.13 3.11 -27.13
N PRO A 245 -37.33 4.33 -26.57
CA PRO A 245 -38.58 5.07 -26.73
C PRO A 245 -38.98 5.29 -28.20
N ASN A 246 -40.28 5.18 -28.46
CA ASN A 246 -40.88 5.64 -29.70
C ASN A 246 -42.05 6.60 -29.37
N PHE A 247 -41.85 7.89 -29.67
CA PHE A 247 -42.82 8.95 -29.44
C PHE A 247 -43.30 9.53 -30.77
N SER A 248 -44.61 9.67 -30.95
CA SER A 248 -45.23 10.25 -32.14
C SER A 248 -45.31 11.78 -32.12
N GLY A 249 -45.31 12.42 -30.94
CA GLY A 249 -45.48 13.87 -30.79
C GLY A 249 -44.24 14.70 -31.15
N ALA A 250 -44.42 15.81 -31.86
CA ALA A 250 -43.35 16.56 -32.54
C ALA A 250 -42.12 16.92 -31.69
N LEU A 251 -42.32 17.39 -30.45
CA LEU A 251 -41.19 17.82 -29.59
C LEU A 251 -40.38 16.62 -29.07
N LEU A 252 -41.06 15.65 -28.45
CA LEU A 252 -40.42 14.45 -27.89
C LEU A 252 -39.85 13.53 -28.97
N ASN A 253 -40.45 13.48 -30.16
CA ASN A 253 -39.91 12.77 -31.31
C ASN A 253 -38.57 13.39 -31.77
N ARG A 254 -38.45 14.73 -31.78
CA ARG A 254 -37.18 15.42 -32.11
C ARG A 254 -36.06 15.12 -31.10
N PHE A 255 -36.39 15.04 -29.80
CA PHE A 255 -35.41 14.86 -28.73
C PHE A 255 -35.12 13.41 -28.29
N LEU A 256 -36.04 12.45 -28.51
CA LEU A 256 -35.91 11.06 -28.04
C LEU A 256 -36.33 10.00 -29.09
N GLY A 257 -36.76 10.42 -30.28
CA GLY A 257 -37.72 9.66 -31.10
C GLY A 257 -37.29 8.36 -31.79
N ASN A 258 -38.34 7.69 -32.28
CA ASN A 258 -38.39 6.62 -33.27
C ASN A 258 -37.29 5.54 -33.18
N GLY A 259 -36.98 5.05 -31.98
CA GLY A 259 -36.03 3.95 -31.76
C GLY A 259 -34.55 4.29 -31.98
N ARG A 260 -34.21 5.56 -32.26
CA ARG A 260 -32.81 6.02 -32.42
C ARG A 260 -32.11 6.35 -31.11
N THR A 261 -32.85 6.37 -30.00
CA THR A 261 -32.34 6.59 -28.64
C THR A 261 -32.55 5.32 -27.84
N VAL A 262 -31.53 4.90 -27.09
CA VAL A 262 -31.60 3.81 -26.11
C VAL A 262 -31.17 4.35 -24.77
N LEU A 263 -32.05 4.23 -23.78
CA LEU A 263 -31.80 4.48 -22.38
C LEU A 263 -31.48 3.16 -21.70
N ARG A 264 -30.40 3.13 -20.92
CA ARG A 264 -29.99 1.98 -20.11
C ARG A 264 -29.78 2.42 -18.68
N GLY A 265 -30.03 1.53 -17.74
CA GLY A 265 -29.57 1.71 -16.38
C GLY A 265 -29.62 0.40 -15.61
N GLY A 266 -28.70 0.23 -14.69
CA GLY A 266 -28.52 -1.00 -13.95
C GLY A 266 -28.05 -0.78 -12.52
N TYR A 267 -28.30 -1.77 -11.68
CA TYR A 267 -27.75 -1.93 -10.35
C TYR A 267 -27.34 -3.40 -10.17
N TRP A 268 -26.17 -3.64 -9.59
CA TRP A 268 -25.77 -4.96 -9.13
C TRP A 268 -24.93 -4.87 -7.87
N ARG A 269 -24.99 -5.93 -7.06
CA ARG A 269 -24.10 -6.13 -5.92
C ARG A 269 -23.31 -7.42 -6.09
N PHE A 270 -22.02 -7.38 -5.74
CA PHE A 270 -21.14 -8.54 -5.71
C PHE A 270 -20.18 -8.46 -4.52
N TYR A 271 -19.47 -9.54 -4.25
CA TYR A 271 -18.52 -9.62 -3.13
C TYR A 271 -17.11 -10.00 -3.57
N ASP A 272 -16.12 -9.48 -2.84
CA ASP A 272 -14.73 -9.86 -2.96
C ASP A 272 -14.51 -11.35 -2.62
N ARG A 273 -13.39 -11.88 -3.08
CA ARG A 273 -12.90 -13.22 -2.75
C ARG A 273 -11.44 -13.12 -2.35
N LEU A 274 -11.02 -13.85 -1.32
CA LEU A 274 -9.60 -13.93 -0.97
C LEU A 274 -8.81 -14.53 -2.14
N ASN A 275 -7.66 -13.94 -2.43
CA ASN A 275 -6.72 -14.47 -3.42
C ASN A 275 -5.81 -15.56 -2.79
N GLY A 276 -4.96 -16.16 -3.61
CA GLY A 276 -4.03 -17.20 -3.16
C GLY A 276 -3.00 -16.72 -2.12
N VAL A 277 -2.55 -15.46 -2.21
CA VAL A 277 -1.60 -14.87 -1.26
C VAL A 277 -2.20 -14.85 0.14
N GLN A 278 -3.40 -14.26 0.25
CA GLN A 278 -4.15 -14.14 1.50
C GLN A 278 -4.54 -15.52 2.07
N ALA A 279 -4.90 -16.47 1.21
CA ALA A 279 -5.29 -17.82 1.64
C ALA A 279 -4.09 -18.69 2.07
N ALA A 280 -2.91 -18.55 1.46
CA ALA A 280 -1.82 -19.52 1.64
C ALA A 280 -0.40 -18.98 1.88
N VAL A 281 -0.07 -17.75 1.47
CA VAL A 281 1.21 -17.12 1.83
C VAL A 281 1.15 -16.55 3.25
N ASN A 282 0.07 -15.82 3.54
CA ASN A 282 -0.12 -15.07 4.78
C ASN A 282 -0.21 -15.98 6.01
N THR A 283 -0.65 -17.21 5.82
CA THR A 283 -0.82 -18.20 6.89
C THR A 283 0.50 -18.79 7.41
N LEU A 284 1.61 -18.70 6.65
CA LEU A 284 2.96 -19.06 7.11
C LEU A 284 3.72 -17.90 7.78
N GLN A 285 3.12 -16.71 7.89
CA GLN A 285 3.78 -15.48 8.41
C GLN A 285 3.42 -15.17 9.87
N ALA A 286 2.59 -16.01 10.51
CA ALA A 286 2.33 -15.93 11.94
C ALA A 286 3.40 -16.66 12.76
N VAL A 287 3.66 -16.19 13.98
CA VAL A 287 4.66 -16.79 14.88
C VAL A 287 4.24 -18.21 15.28
N GLY A 288 5.14 -19.18 15.11
CA GLY A 288 4.89 -20.57 15.45
C GLY A 288 5.69 -21.53 14.58
N PHE A 289 5.19 -21.83 13.37
CA PHE A 289 5.85 -22.74 12.43
C PHE A 289 7.13 -22.16 11.82
N GLY A 290 7.21 -20.84 11.67
CA GLY A 290 8.44 -20.11 11.41
C GLY A 290 8.99 -19.51 12.70
N GLN A 291 10.27 -19.74 12.97
CA GLN A 291 11.05 -19.06 13.99
C GLN A 291 12.35 -18.57 13.35
N SER A 292 12.39 -17.29 12.97
CA SER A 292 13.69 -16.65 12.73
C SER A 292 14.47 -16.61 14.04
N VAL A 293 15.79 -16.49 13.93
CA VAL A 293 16.70 -16.33 15.07
C VAL A 293 17.66 -15.22 14.67
N LEU A 294 17.70 -14.12 15.41
CA LEU A 294 18.67 -13.05 15.26
C LEU A 294 19.63 -13.09 16.46
N CYS A 295 20.92 -12.98 16.17
CA CYS A 295 21.96 -12.86 17.16
C CYS A 295 22.79 -11.62 16.84
N LEU A 296 22.42 -10.50 17.46
CA LEU A 296 23.21 -9.26 17.43
C LEU A 296 24.51 -9.48 18.22
N GLY A 297 25.64 -8.99 17.69
CA GLY A 297 26.97 -9.13 18.29
C GLY A 297 27.31 -10.55 18.73
N PRO A 298 27.32 -11.55 17.83
CA PRO A 298 27.66 -12.93 18.17
C PRO A 298 29.07 -13.01 18.78
N SER A 299 29.21 -13.83 19.81
CA SER A 299 30.49 -14.12 20.47
C SER A 299 31.16 -15.39 19.94
N LYS A 300 32.43 -15.57 20.29
CA LYS A 300 33.19 -16.81 20.05
C LYS A 300 32.63 -18.00 20.86
N SER A 301 31.83 -17.73 21.89
CA SER A 301 31.29 -18.71 22.84
C SER A 301 29.77 -18.92 22.70
N SER A 302 29.24 -18.76 21.49
CA SER A 302 27.83 -19.02 21.14
C SER A 302 26.78 -18.22 21.93
N SER A 303 27.13 -16.98 22.30
CA SER A 303 26.23 -16.00 22.93
C SER A 303 26.00 -14.78 22.02
N CYS A 304 24.96 -13.99 22.31
CA CYS A 304 24.62 -12.78 21.57
C CYS A 304 24.80 -11.56 22.48
N GLU A 305 25.96 -10.90 22.36
CA GLU A 305 26.37 -9.80 23.23
C GLU A 305 25.82 -8.44 22.76
N GLY A 306 25.55 -8.32 21.47
CA GLY A 306 24.88 -7.16 20.91
C GLY A 306 23.44 -7.10 21.38
N ASN A 307 22.99 -5.93 21.82
CA ASN A 307 21.60 -5.71 22.19
C ASN A 307 21.20 -4.27 21.86
N LEU A 308 19.90 -3.96 21.75
CA LEU A 308 19.40 -2.64 21.33
C LEU A 308 19.78 -1.53 22.34
N GLY A 309 20.96 -0.93 22.15
CA GLY A 309 21.57 0.05 23.05
C GLY A 309 22.68 -0.49 23.97
N ARG A 310 23.13 -1.75 23.82
CA ARG A 310 24.33 -2.29 24.48
C ARG A 310 25.49 -2.43 23.51
N THR A 311 26.70 -2.40 24.06
CA THR A 311 27.94 -2.47 23.29
C THR A 311 28.56 -3.87 23.34
N THR A 312 28.91 -4.42 22.18
CA THR A 312 29.65 -5.68 22.04
C THR A 312 31.11 -5.47 22.45
N ASP A 313 31.66 -6.34 23.28
CA ASP A 313 33.08 -6.31 23.64
C ASP A 313 33.95 -6.88 22.49
N PRO A 314 34.91 -6.12 21.92
CA PRO A 314 35.84 -6.58 20.89
C PRO A 314 36.62 -7.86 21.23
N SER A 315 36.86 -8.12 22.52
CA SER A 315 37.64 -9.26 22.99
C SER A 315 36.84 -10.57 22.96
N THR A 316 35.51 -10.50 23.05
CA THR A 316 34.59 -11.67 23.02
C THR A 316 33.77 -11.78 21.74
N ALA A 317 33.70 -10.72 20.92
CA ALA A 317 33.07 -10.73 19.59
C ALA A 317 33.66 -11.82 18.67
N PHE A 318 32.80 -12.45 17.88
CA PHE A 318 33.18 -13.37 16.81
C PHE A 318 33.73 -12.59 15.60
N ARG A 319 34.93 -12.97 15.13
CA ARG A 319 35.55 -12.43 13.92
C ARG A 319 35.70 -13.51 12.85
N ILE A 320 35.16 -13.25 11.67
CA ILE A 320 35.22 -14.18 10.54
C ILE A 320 36.66 -14.33 10.04
N GLY A 321 37.16 -15.57 10.00
CA GLY A 321 38.56 -15.90 9.80
C GLY A 321 39.25 -16.24 11.14
N PRO A 322 39.65 -15.26 11.98
CA PRO A 322 40.42 -15.51 13.20
C PRO A 322 39.74 -16.44 14.21
N ASP A 323 38.42 -16.32 14.38
CA ASP A 323 37.64 -17.14 15.31
C ASP A 323 36.84 -18.25 14.59
N GLY A 324 37.10 -18.46 13.29
CA GLY A 324 36.43 -19.45 12.42
C GLY A 324 35.64 -18.84 11.26
N ASN A 325 35.05 -19.70 10.42
CA ASN A 325 34.28 -19.29 9.24
C ASN A 325 32.75 -19.30 9.44
N THR A 326 32.27 -19.81 10.58
CA THR A 326 30.84 -19.99 10.87
C THR A 326 30.50 -19.52 12.27
N VAL A 327 29.50 -18.66 12.41
CA VAL A 327 28.97 -18.26 13.73
C VAL A 327 28.17 -19.40 14.33
N ILE A 328 28.45 -19.74 15.59
CA ILE A 328 27.63 -20.68 16.36
C ILE A 328 26.53 -19.87 17.06
N LEU A 329 25.28 -20.06 16.66
CA LEU A 329 24.13 -19.44 17.32
C LEU A 329 23.77 -20.15 18.64
N PRO A 330 23.15 -19.47 19.62
CA PRO A 330 22.63 -20.12 20.81
C PRO A 330 21.58 -21.18 20.45
N ALA A 331 21.55 -22.29 21.20
CA ALA A 331 20.55 -23.33 21.01
C ALA A 331 19.13 -22.81 21.31
N ILE A 332 18.18 -23.10 20.42
CA ILE A 332 16.75 -22.82 20.60
C ILE A 332 16.00 -24.07 21.07
N PRO A 333 14.88 -23.94 21.81
CA PRO A 333 14.12 -25.08 22.32
C PRO A 333 13.69 -26.06 21.22
N GLY A 334 13.94 -27.35 21.44
CA GLY A 334 13.51 -28.43 20.53
C GLY A 334 11.99 -28.49 20.36
N THR A 335 11.24 -28.17 21.41
CA THR A 335 9.77 -28.08 21.39
C THR A 335 9.35 -26.73 21.96
N VAL A 336 8.23 -26.17 21.51
CA VAL A 336 7.55 -25.07 22.20
C VAL A 336 6.08 -25.43 22.46
N THR A 337 5.57 -25.13 23.66
CA THR A 337 4.20 -25.45 24.05
C THR A 337 3.23 -24.34 23.66
N PRO A 338 2.09 -24.64 23.01
CA PRO A 338 1.03 -23.67 22.81
C PRO A 338 0.43 -23.18 24.15
N PRO A 339 0.05 -21.90 24.28
CA PRO A 339 0.28 -20.82 23.31
C PRO A 339 1.76 -20.39 23.30
N VAL A 340 2.34 -20.27 22.11
CA VAL A 340 3.68 -19.71 21.90
C VAL A 340 3.61 -18.22 22.17
N VAL A 341 4.13 -17.79 23.32
CA VAL A 341 4.19 -16.38 23.73
C VAL A 341 5.49 -15.76 23.21
N PRO A 342 5.46 -14.78 22.31
CA PRO A 342 6.69 -14.10 21.87
C PRO A 342 7.25 -13.22 22.99
N GLY A 343 8.57 -13.24 23.14
CA GLY A 343 9.32 -12.33 24.00
C GLY A 343 9.98 -11.20 23.21
N ASN A 344 10.30 -10.10 23.89
CA ASN A 344 11.08 -9.00 23.33
C ASN A 344 12.60 -9.27 23.39
N ALA A 345 13.39 -8.37 22.78
CA ALA A 345 14.86 -8.43 22.76
C ALA A 345 15.57 -8.28 24.14
N ARG A 346 14.83 -8.29 25.25
CA ARG A 346 15.37 -8.13 26.61
C ARG A 346 15.31 -9.41 27.45
N VAL A 347 14.90 -10.55 26.86
CA VAL A 347 14.85 -11.87 27.52
C VAL A 347 16.02 -12.75 27.04
N PRO A 348 16.81 -13.41 27.92
CA PRO A 348 17.98 -14.19 27.51
C PRO A 348 17.65 -15.47 26.74
N GLY A 349 18.39 -15.73 25.65
CA GLY A 349 18.34 -17.00 24.89
C GLY A 349 18.10 -16.80 23.40
N ALA A 350 19.15 -16.34 22.68
CA ALA A 350 19.11 -15.77 21.32
C ALA A 350 18.19 -14.54 21.20
N ASN A 351 18.75 -13.38 20.83
CA ASN A 351 18.07 -12.09 20.88
C ASN A 351 17.03 -11.93 19.76
N ILE A 352 15.87 -12.57 19.97
CA ILE A 352 14.59 -12.61 19.22
C ILE A 352 14.59 -13.25 17.82
N SER A 353 13.39 -13.67 17.41
CA SER A 353 13.05 -13.73 15.98
C SER A 353 13.31 -12.38 15.33
N PHE A 354 13.93 -12.39 14.14
CA PHE A 354 14.30 -11.18 13.38
C PHE A 354 13.14 -10.16 13.26
N VAL A 355 11.89 -10.63 13.26
CA VAL A 355 10.72 -9.79 13.52
C VAL A 355 9.66 -10.56 14.30
N PRO A 356 9.20 -10.08 15.47
CA PRO A 356 7.84 -10.32 15.93
C PRO A 356 6.94 -9.30 15.25
N ASN A 357 6.88 -9.43 13.91
CA ASN A 357 5.79 -8.99 13.05
C ASN A 357 4.96 -10.24 12.85
N SER A 358 3.83 -10.35 13.54
CA SER A 358 2.88 -11.41 13.19
C SER A 358 1.89 -10.83 12.19
N GLN A 359 1.69 -11.52 11.07
CA GLN A 359 0.58 -11.25 10.15
C GLN A 359 -0.48 -12.32 10.37
N VAL A 360 -1.65 -11.90 10.84
CA VAL A 360 -2.75 -12.80 11.24
C VAL A 360 -4.01 -12.42 10.48
N GLN A 361 -4.88 -13.40 10.20
CA GLN A 361 -6.19 -13.11 9.64
C GLN A 361 -7.17 -12.77 10.76
N ASP A 362 -7.95 -11.70 10.61
CA ASP A 362 -9.04 -11.32 11.51
C ASP A 362 -10.08 -12.46 11.62
N PRO A 363 -10.36 -13.01 12.82
CA PRO A 363 -11.35 -14.07 13.01
C PRO A 363 -12.76 -13.68 12.56
N GLU A 364 -13.10 -12.38 12.55
CA GLU A 364 -14.38 -11.84 12.11
C GLU A 364 -14.32 -11.20 10.70
N TRP A 365 -13.27 -11.52 9.92
CA TRP A 365 -13.13 -11.05 8.55
C TRP A 365 -14.35 -11.37 7.68
N LYS A 366 -14.79 -10.39 6.89
CA LYS A 366 -15.92 -10.52 5.97
C LYS A 366 -15.50 -10.12 4.56
N PRO A 367 -16.01 -10.79 3.51
CA PRO A 367 -15.83 -10.35 2.13
C PRO A 367 -16.28 -8.90 1.93
N GLY A 368 -15.45 -8.12 1.24
CA GLY A 368 -15.82 -6.79 0.75
C GLY A 368 -17.10 -6.88 -0.09
N SER A 369 -17.99 -5.90 0.07
CA SER A 369 -19.26 -5.86 -0.68
C SER A 369 -19.35 -4.61 -1.53
N HIS A 370 -19.63 -4.81 -2.81
CA HIS A 370 -19.52 -3.81 -3.87
C HIS A 370 -20.91 -3.59 -4.45
N ASN A 371 -21.41 -2.36 -4.42
CA ASN A 371 -22.65 -1.97 -5.07
C ASN A 371 -22.27 -1.08 -6.25
N GLN A 372 -22.67 -1.48 -7.45
CA GLN A 372 -22.42 -0.73 -8.68
C GLN A 372 -23.74 -0.38 -9.34
N TRP A 373 -23.78 0.78 -9.96
CA TRP A 373 -24.91 1.21 -10.77
C TRP A 373 -24.45 2.07 -11.94
N ASP A 374 -25.16 1.97 -13.04
CA ASP A 374 -24.93 2.76 -14.24
C ASP A 374 -26.23 3.36 -14.77
N PHE A 375 -26.09 4.42 -15.55
CA PHE A 375 -27.15 4.96 -16.40
C PHE A 375 -26.51 5.49 -17.68
N THR A 376 -27.00 5.08 -18.86
CA THR A 376 -26.53 5.61 -20.14
C THR A 376 -27.68 6.01 -21.05
N ILE A 377 -27.45 7.07 -21.83
CA ILE A 377 -28.27 7.48 -22.96
C ILE A 377 -27.41 7.41 -24.21
N GLN A 378 -27.68 6.43 -25.06
CA GLN A 378 -27.07 6.29 -26.38
C GLN A 378 -28.03 6.80 -27.45
N ARG A 379 -27.53 7.59 -28.40
CA ARG A 379 -28.29 8.10 -29.54
C ARG A 379 -27.54 7.93 -30.86
N GLU A 380 -28.25 7.44 -31.87
CA GLU A 380 -27.83 7.53 -33.27
C GLU A 380 -27.96 8.97 -33.77
N LEU A 381 -26.87 9.47 -34.34
CA LEU A 381 -26.76 10.79 -34.94
C LEU A 381 -26.58 10.67 -36.46
N PRO A 382 -26.70 11.76 -37.23
CA PRO A 382 -26.38 11.75 -38.66
C PRO A 382 -24.94 11.28 -38.94
N ALA A 383 -24.58 11.09 -40.21
CA ALA A 383 -23.21 10.80 -40.60
C ALA A 383 -22.63 9.51 -39.97
N THR A 384 -23.44 8.44 -39.93
CA THR A 384 -23.09 7.11 -39.38
C THR A 384 -22.42 7.15 -38.00
N SER A 385 -22.84 8.13 -37.19
CA SER A 385 -22.25 8.41 -35.89
C SER A 385 -23.20 8.08 -34.73
N ARG A 386 -22.62 7.82 -33.55
CA ARG A 386 -23.36 7.60 -32.30
C ARG A 386 -22.73 8.44 -31.19
N LEU A 387 -23.58 8.95 -30.31
CA LEU A 387 -23.18 9.59 -29.07
C LEU A 387 -23.75 8.78 -27.90
N GLU A 388 -22.93 8.51 -26.90
CA GLU A 388 -23.35 7.95 -25.63
C GLU A 388 -22.89 8.88 -24.51
N ILE A 389 -23.82 9.24 -23.63
CA ILE A 389 -23.54 9.93 -22.37
C ILE A 389 -23.92 8.95 -21.28
N GLY A 390 -23.04 8.74 -20.31
CA GLY A 390 -23.32 7.84 -19.22
C GLY A 390 -22.78 8.32 -17.89
N TYR A 391 -23.23 7.66 -16.84
CA TYR A 391 -22.80 7.83 -15.47
C TYR A 391 -22.62 6.44 -14.84
N VAL A 392 -21.58 6.30 -14.02
CA VAL A 392 -21.27 5.08 -13.25
C VAL A 392 -21.01 5.48 -11.81
N GLY A 393 -21.68 4.80 -10.88
CA GLY A 393 -21.41 4.85 -9.45
C GLY A 393 -20.97 3.48 -8.94
N HIS A 394 -19.98 3.47 -8.06
CA HIS A 394 -19.50 2.29 -7.36
C HIS A 394 -19.21 2.64 -5.90
N THR A 395 -19.70 1.81 -4.98
CA THR A 395 -19.38 1.88 -3.56
C THR A 395 -18.93 0.51 -3.08
N ALA A 396 -17.91 0.48 -2.23
CA ALA A 396 -17.36 -0.73 -1.65
C ALA A 396 -17.09 -0.54 -0.16
N ARG A 397 -17.42 -1.56 0.63
CA ARG A 397 -17.26 -1.60 2.10
C ARG A 397 -16.73 -2.95 2.56
N ASN A 398 -16.07 -2.97 3.72
CA ASN A 398 -15.37 -4.13 4.27
C ASN A 398 -14.24 -4.63 3.33
N ILE A 399 -13.59 -3.72 2.61
CA ILE A 399 -12.48 -4.06 1.73
C ILE A 399 -11.30 -4.55 2.57
N TYR A 400 -10.56 -5.54 2.05
CA TYR A 400 -9.40 -6.16 2.70
C TYR A 400 -8.33 -5.12 3.06
N GLN A 401 -7.99 -4.99 4.34
CA GLN A 401 -7.01 -4.00 4.82
C GLN A 401 -6.42 -4.37 6.18
N GLY A 402 -5.16 -3.98 6.42
CA GLY A 402 -4.48 -4.16 7.69
C GLY A 402 -4.95 -3.26 8.85
N ILE A 403 -4.85 -3.76 10.07
CA ILE A 403 -4.92 -3.02 11.34
C ILE A 403 -3.73 -3.41 12.24
N ASP A 404 -3.21 -2.45 13.01
CA ASP A 404 -2.07 -2.66 13.91
C ASP A 404 -2.45 -2.49 15.38
N LEU A 405 -2.39 -3.59 16.13
CA LEU A 405 -2.68 -3.67 17.56
C LEU A 405 -1.53 -3.13 18.42
N ASN A 406 -0.41 -2.72 17.80
CA ASN A 406 0.69 -2.02 18.45
C ASN A 406 0.71 -0.50 18.20
N GLN A 407 -0.33 0.09 17.61
CA GLN A 407 -0.44 1.55 17.51
C GLN A 407 -0.54 2.19 18.91
N VAL A 408 0.14 3.33 19.09
CA VAL A 408 0.12 4.11 20.35
C VAL A 408 -1.31 4.52 20.72
N PRO A 409 -1.76 4.32 21.98
CA PRO A 409 -3.01 4.89 22.47
C PRO A 409 -2.87 6.41 22.68
N LEU A 410 -3.01 7.19 21.60
CA LEU A 410 -2.86 8.65 21.57
C LEU A 410 -3.72 9.38 22.64
N PHE A 411 -4.91 8.85 22.87
CA PHE A 411 -5.92 9.32 23.83
C PHE A 411 -5.65 8.87 25.29
N MET A 412 -4.51 8.24 25.60
CA MET A 412 -4.17 7.82 26.96
C MET A 412 -4.10 9.04 27.89
N VAL A 413 -4.90 9.05 28.96
CA VAL A 413 -4.99 10.17 29.91
C VAL A 413 -4.10 9.93 31.13
N SER A 414 -3.35 10.95 31.54
CA SER A 414 -2.66 10.97 32.83
C SER A 414 -2.57 12.42 33.32
N GLY A 415 -2.73 12.64 34.63
CA GLY A 415 -2.77 14.00 35.20
C GLY A 415 -3.90 14.89 34.64
N GLY A 416 -4.95 14.31 34.05
CA GLY A 416 -6.04 15.04 33.40
C GLY A 416 -5.76 15.52 31.96
N GLN A 417 -4.61 15.16 31.37
CA GLN A 417 -4.21 15.49 30.00
C GLN A 417 -4.01 14.21 29.19
N SER A 418 -4.32 14.21 27.89
CA SER A 418 -3.99 13.08 27.01
C SER A 418 -2.54 13.13 26.52
N PHE A 419 -1.96 11.97 26.18
CA PHE A 419 -0.63 11.89 25.59
C PHE A 419 -0.54 12.73 24.30
N ALA A 420 -1.56 12.67 23.43
CA ALA A 420 -1.61 13.48 22.21
C ALA A 420 -1.55 14.99 22.51
N GLN A 421 -2.31 15.48 23.51
CA GLN A 421 -2.26 16.89 23.90
C GLN A 421 -0.88 17.31 24.43
N ALA A 422 -0.24 16.43 25.22
CA ALA A 422 1.11 16.67 25.75
C ALA A 422 2.18 16.63 24.65
N PHE A 423 2.02 15.73 23.68
CA PHE A 423 2.88 15.65 22.50
C PHE A 423 2.73 16.89 21.61
N ASP A 424 1.50 17.31 21.31
CA ASP A 424 1.22 18.48 20.47
C ASP A 424 1.77 19.77 21.10
N ALA A 425 1.64 19.93 22.42
CA ALA A 425 2.30 21.01 23.16
C ALA A 425 3.83 20.98 22.96
N LEU A 426 4.47 19.81 23.08
CA LEU A 426 5.90 19.67 22.81
C LEU A 426 6.26 19.96 21.34
N ALA A 427 5.45 19.53 20.38
CA ALA A 427 5.67 19.78 18.95
C ALA A 427 5.55 21.29 18.61
N GLN A 428 4.63 21.99 19.27
CA GLN A 428 4.48 23.46 19.19
C GLN A 428 5.56 24.24 19.96
N GLY A 429 6.55 23.57 20.54
CA GLY A 429 7.67 24.21 21.24
C GLY A 429 7.41 24.56 22.71
N VAL A 430 6.26 24.17 23.28
CA VAL A 430 5.99 24.34 24.72
C VAL A 430 6.97 23.46 25.52
N ARG A 431 7.58 24.01 26.58
CA ARG A 431 8.54 23.31 27.45
C ARG A 431 8.19 23.37 28.94
N THR A 432 7.07 24.02 29.28
CA THR A 432 6.51 24.01 30.65
C THR A 432 5.99 22.61 31.00
N PRO A 433 5.99 22.21 32.29
CA PRO A 433 5.51 20.89 32.72
C PRO A 433 4.11 20.56 32.17
N GLN A 434 4.01 19.44 31.46
CA GLN A 434 2.77 18.91 30.91
C GLN A 434 2.22 17.84 31.88
N PRO A 435 0.99 17.98 32.41
CA PRO A 435 0.42 17.05 33.40
C PRO A 435 0.55 15.56 33.05
N PHE A 436 0.49 15.20 31.76
CA PHE A 436 0.69 13.82 31.33
C PHE A 436 2.08 13.29 31.70
N PHE A 437 3.16 13.98 31.34
CA PHE A 437 4.53 13.49 31.58
C PHE A 437 4.90 13.50 33.06
N GLU A 438 4.45 14.50 33.82
CA GLU A 438 4.74 14.59 35.27
C GLU A 438 3.99 13.51 36.09
N THR A 439 2.87 12.98 35.58
CA THR A 439 2.06 11.96 36.28
C THR A 439 2.32 10.54 35.77
N ALA A 440 2.48 10.37 34.45
CA ALA A 440 2.67 9.06 33.84
C ALA A 440 4.08 8.49 34.10
N LEU A 441 5.11 9.33 34.14
CA LEU A 441 6.50 8.89 34.29
C LEU A 441 6.90 8.74 35.76
N SER A 442 7.62 7.67 36.07
CA SER A 442 8.21 7.48 37.40
C SER A 442 9.18 8.62 37.72
N PRO A 443 9.12 9.24 38.92
CA PRO A 443 10.05 10.31 39.33
C PRO A 443 11.52 9.87 39.36
N ALA A 444 11.77 8.57 39.57
CA ALA A 444 13.11 7.97 39.51
C ALA A 444 13.57 7.64 38.09
N SER A 445 12.73 7.88 37.07
CA SER A 445 13.10 7.66 35.68
C SER A 445 14.10 8.71 35.21
N THR A 446 14.95 8.31 34.26
CA THR A 446 15.97 9.20 33.67
C THR A 446 15.39 10.38 32.86
N PHE A 447 14.06 10.46 32.71
CA PHE A 447 13.34 11.60 32.13
C PHE A 447 12.99 12.67 33.18
N CYS A 448 12.82 12.28 34.45
CA CYS A 448 12.46 13.18 35.54
C CYS A 448 13.67 13.49 36.44
N GLN A 449 14.47 12.46 36.77
CA GLN A 449 15.60 12.59 37.68
C GLN A 449 16.70 13.50 37.10
N GLY A 450 17.03 14.57 37.83
CA GLY A 450 18.05 15.54 37.42
C GLY A 450 17.63 16.43 36.24
N GLN A 451 16.34 16.49 35.92
CA GLN A 451 15.77 17.38 34.90
C GLN A 451 14.88 18.44 35.57
N PRO A 452 14.67 19.63 34.95
CA PRO A 452 13.78 20.65 35.49
C PRO A 452 12.32 20.19 35.65
N SER A 453 11.91 19.22 34.84
CA SER A 453 10.63 18.50 34.89
C SER A 453 10.73 17.21 34.07
N CYS A 454 9.80 16.27 34.24
CA CYS A 454 9.72 15.08 33.40
C CYS A 454 9.56 15.47 31.91
N THR A 455 8.73 16.50 31.65
CA THR A 455 8.52 17.10 30.32
C THR A 455 9.83 17.61 29.70
N ALA A 456 10.66 18.31 30.48
CA ALA A 456 11.93 18.84 29.98
C ALA A 456 12.90 17.71 29.58
N GLY A 457 12.96 16.62 30.36
CA GLY A 457 13.77 15.46 30.02
C GLY A 457 13.28 14.68 28.80
N VAL A 458 11.96 14.59 28.59
CA VAL A 458 11.37 14.03 27.35
C VAL A 458 11.76 14.90 26.16
N ALA A 459 11.55 16.21 26.25
CA ALA A 459 11.86 17.16 25.17
C ALA A 459 13.35 17.21 24.82
N ALA A 460 14.24 17.12 25.82
CA ALA A 460 15.69 17.12 25.61
C ALA A 460 16.19 15.86 24.89
N ARG A 461 15.55 14.70 25.13
CA ARG A 461 15.95 13.41 24.54
C ARG A 461 15.34 13.15 23.18
N PHE A 462 14.08 13.54 23.00
CA PHE A 462 13.30 13.26 21.79
C PHE A 462 13.07 14.50 20.92
N GLY A 463 13.79 15.60 21.13
CA GLY A 463 13.58 16.85 20.38
C GLY A 463 13.59 16.68 18.85
N GLY A 464 14.43 15.79 18.33
CA GLY A 464 14.43 15.42 16.90
C GLY A 464 13.21 14.61 16.46
N ASP A 465 12.75 13.66 17.26
CA ASP A 465 11.54 12.88 16.96
C ASP A 465 10.27 13.74 17.07
N ILE A 466 10.20 14.62 18.08
CA ILE A 466 9.12 15.61 18.27
C ILE A 466 9.04 16.57 17.07
N ALA A 467 10.19 17.13 16.64
CA ALA A 467 10.24 18.05 15.50
C ALA A 467 9.86 17.40 14.16
N ASN A 468 9.93 16.07 14.05
CA ASN A 468 9.58 15.30 12.86
C ASN A 468 8.33 14.44 13.06
N GLN A 469 7.41 14.78 13.98
CA GLN A 469 6.13 14.08 14.21
C GLN A 469 6.24 12.56 14.43
N ARG A 470 7.33 12.09 15.06
CA ARG A 470 7.58 10.66 15.32
C ARG A 470 6.95 10.21 16.64
N VAL A 471 5.63 10.31 16.71
CA VAL A 471 4.83 10.09 17.94
C VAL A 471 5.09 8.70 18.54
N ARG A 472 5.22 7.68 17.68
CA ARG A 472 5.55 6.30 18.11
C ARG A 472 6.94 6.19 18.73
N ASN A 473 7.97 6.81 18.15
CA ASN A 473 9.32 6.79 18.74
C ASN A 473 9.31 7.40 20.15
N VAL A 474 8.64 8.53 20.33
CA VAL A 474 8.55 9.20 21.64
C VAL A 474 7.80 8.34 22.64
N PHE A 475 6.59 7.88 22.32
CA PHE A 475 5.79 7.06 23.22
C PHE A 475 6.49 5.74 23.59
N ASN A 476 7.04 5.03 22.60
CA ASN A 476 7.72 3.76 22.85
C ASN A 476 9.04 3.96 23.63
N GLY A 477 9.71 5.09 23.43
CA GLY A 477 10.91 5.47 24.17
C GLY A 477 10.65 5.76 25.66
N ILE A 478 9.46 6.29 26.00
CA ILE A 478 9.10 6.63 27.39
C ILE A 478 8.30 5.55 28.13
N GLN A 479 7.53 4.69 27.44
CA GLN A 479 6.55 3.80 28.10
C GLN A 479 7.14 2.79 29.11
N SER A 480 8.43 2.48 29.00
CA SER A 480 9.14 1.64 30.00
C SER A 480 9.37 2.34 31.34
N ALA A 481 9.17 3.66 31.41
CA ALA A 481 9.21 4.46 32.62
C ALA A 481 7.82 4.80 33.17
N PHE A 482 6.74 4.29 32.57
CA PHE A 482 5.38 4.52 33.05
C PHE A 482 5.14 3.87 34.42
N THR A 483 4.50 4.59 35.33
CA THR A 483 4.16 4.13 36.69
C THR A 483 3.22 2.92 36.71
N LEU A 484 2.33 2.82 35.72
CA LEU A 484 1.39 1.71 35.52
C LEU A 484 1.97 0.56 34.64
N GLY A 485 3.22 0.69 34.18
CA GLY A 485 3.85 -0.25 33.24
C GLY A 485 3.61 0.07 31.76
N PRO A 486 4.08 -0.77 30.82
CA PRO A 486 4.04 -0.49 29.39
C PRO A 486 2.62 -0.59 28.82
N ALA A 487 2.18 0.46 28.14
CA ALA A 487 0.83 0.58 27.58
C ALA A 487 0.59 -0.20 26.28
N THR A 488 1.65 -0.66 25.61
CA THR A 488 1.56 -1.41 24.35
C THR A 488 2.46 -2.65 24.35
N ASN A 489 2.08 -3.65 23.54
CA ASN A 489 2.89 -4.84 23.37
C ASN A 489 4.20 -4.58 22.59
N ALA A 490 4.40 -3.36 22.08
CA ALA A 490 5.64 -2.86 21.48
C ALA A 490 6.85 -2.92 22.44
N ALA A 491 6.61 -2.83 23.76
CA ALA A 491 7.66 -2.89 24.77
C ALA A 491 7.84 -4.28 25.40
N THR A 492 6.91 -5.22 25.22
CA THR A 492 6.85 -6.49 25.96
C THR A 492 7.00 -7.74 25.08
N GLN A 493 6.47 -7.73 23.85
CA GLN A 493 6.32 -8.95 23.05
C GLN A 493 6.58 -8.78 21.53
N PHE A 494 6.06 -7.71 20.93
CA PHE A 494 6.09 -7.52 19.46
C PHE A 494 6.78 -6.21 19.11
N THR A 495 7.21 -6.07 17.86
CA THR A 495 7.48 -4.74 17.31
C THR A 495 6.20 -4.26 16.63
N ASN A 496 5.63 -5.06 15.73
CA ASN A 496 4.39 -4.76 15.03
C ASN A 496 3.40 -5.92 15.20
N PHE A 497 2.13 -5.65 15.46
CA PHE A 497 1.16 -6.70 15.77
C PHE A 497 -0.05 -6.57 14.84
N PHE A 498 0.06 -7.20 13.68
CA PHE A 498 -0.68 -6.84 12.48
C PHE A 498 -1.76 -7.88 12.14
N TYR A 499 -2.95 -7.41 11.81
CA TYR A 499 -4.08 -8.21 11.39
C TYR A 499 -4.61 -7.77 10.03
N TRP A 500 -4.83 -8.73 9.15
CA TRP A 500 -5.61 -8.54 7.94
C TRP A 500 -7.10 -8.57 8.27
N SER A 501 -7.77 -7.43 8.18
CA SER A 501 -9.19 -7.23 8.47
C SER A 501 -9.96 -6.81 7.20
N SER A 502 -11.23 -6.43 7.39
CA SER A 502 -12.18 -6.08 6.34
C SER A 502 -12.91 -4.79 6.75
N LEU A 503 -12.20 -3.65 6.68
CA LEU A 503 -12.67 -2.37 7.23
C LEU A 503 -12.55 -1.19 6.25
N ALA A 504 -11.81 -1.34 5.15
CA ALA A 504 -11.61 -0.22 4.23
C ALA A 504 -12.87 0.04 3.39
N GLU A 505 -13.05 1.30 2.99
CA GLU A 505 -14.13 1.75 2.12
C GLU A 505 -13.57 2.39 0.84
N SER A 506 -14.36 2.38 -0.23
CA SER A 506 -14.06 3.11 -1.47
C SER A 506 -15.35 3.52 -2.17
N ASN A 507 -15.37 4.72 -2.74
CA ASN A 507 -16.48 5.25 -3.51
C ASN A 507 -15.96 5.92 -4.78
N TYR A 508 -16.50 5.52 -5.94
CA TYR A 508 -16.13 6.07 -7.25
C TYR A 508 -17.38 6.52 -8.01
N HIS A 509 -17.33 7.73 -8.55
CA HIS A 509 -18.39 8.34 -9.33
C HIS A 509 -17.81 8.97 -10.59
N ALA A 510 -18.33 8.61 -11.76
CA ALA A 510 -17.88 9.19 -13.01
C ALA A 510 -19.01 9.40 -14.02
N ALA A 511 -18.94 10.50 -14.75
CA ALA A 511 -19.68 10.71 -15.98
C ALA A 511 -18.75 10.46 -17.18
N PHE A 512 -19.28 9.90 -18.26
CA PHE A 512 -18.53 9.71 -19.50
C PHE A 512 -19.32 10.15 -20.73
N LEU A 513 -18.58 10.45 -21.79
CA LEU A 513 -19.04 10.88 -23.10
C LEU A 513 -18.25 10.08 -24.14
N SER A 514 -18.93 9.22 -24.89
CA SER A 514 -18.35 8.42 -25.97
C SER A 514 -18.97 8.82 -27.30
N TYR A 515 -18.15 9.27 -28.24
CA TYR A 515 -18.57 9.62 -29.59
C TYR A 515 -17.82 8.77 -30.61
N HIS A 516 -18.56 8.16 -31.53
CA HIS A 516 -18.02 7.20 -32.50
C HIS A 516 -18.59 7.46 -33.89
N ILE A 517 -17.73 7.46 -34.92
CA ILE A 517 -18.08 7.64 -36.33
C ILE A 517 -17.68 6.39 -37.11
N ARG A 518 -18.61 5.81 -37.88
CA ARG A 518 -18.33 4.68 -38.78
C ARG A 518 -18.14 5.13 -40.23
N ALA A 519 -16.90 5.33 -40.64
CA ALA A 519 -16.47 5.51 -42.02
C ALA A 519 -17.19 6.64 -42.80
N TYR A 520 -17.51 7.76 -42.14
CA TYR A 520 -18.16 8.90 -42.78
C TYR A 520 -17.14 9.72 -43.59
N HIS A 521 -17.31 9.78 -44.92
CA HIS A 521 -16.34 10.42 -45.84
C HIS A 521 -14.87 10.00 -45.59
N GLY A 522 -14.66 8.71 -45.29
CA GLY A 522 -13.34 8.14 -45.00
C GLY A 522 -12.86 8.29 -43.56
N LEU A 523 -13.62 8.96 -42.68
CA LEU A 523 -13.31 9.10 -41.25
C LEU A 523 -13.92 7.97 -40.43
N ILE A 524 -13.06 7.25 -39.71
CA ILE A 524 -13.40 6.42 -38.55
C ILE A 524 -12.83 7.14 -37.33
N LEU A 525 -13.65 7.30 -36.27
CA LEU A 525 -13.27 8.04 -35.08
C LEU A 525 -13.89 7.40 -33.84
N ASP A 526 -13.11 7.27 -32.78
CA ASP A 526 -13.55 6.96 -31.42
C ASP A 526 -12.97 8.02 -30.47
N ALA A 527 -13.85 8.81 -29.84
CA ALA A 527 -13.50 9.82 -28.85
C ALA A 527 -14.21 9.50 -27.53
N ASN A 528 -13.43 9.29 -26.46
CA ASN A 528 -13.94 8.93 -25.14
C ASN A 528 -13.42 9.93 -24.12
N PHE A 529 -14.33 10.62 -23.44
CA PHE A 529 -14.04 11.52 -22.34
C PHE A 529 -14.70 10.99 -21.06
N THR A 530 -13.94 10.86 -19.98
CA THR A 530 -14.45 10.51 -18.65
C THR A 530 -14.10 11.64 -17.69
N TYR A 531 -15.08 12.10 -16.91
CA TYR A 531 -14.88 12.97 -15.76
C TYR A 531 -15.28 12.21 -14.49
N GLY A 532 -14.37 12.07 -13.53
CA GLY A 532 -14.57 11.19 -12.39
C GLY A 532 -14.03 11.70 -11.07
N HIS A 533 -14.45 11.06 -10.00
CA HIS A 533 -13.84 11.17 -8.68
C HIS A 533 -13.80 9.81 -7.99
N SER A 534 -12.63 9.43 -7.52
CA SER A 534 -12.38 8.28 -6.66
C SER A 534 -12.01 8.72 -5.25
N LEU A 535 -12.62 8.07 -4.27
CA LEU A 535 -12.34 8.17 -2.85
C LEU A 535 -12.04 6.77 -2.29
N ASP A 536 -11.09 6.65 -1.37
CA ASP A 536 -10.79 5.42 -0.64
C ASP A 536 -10.17 5.68 0.73
N SER A 537 -10.19 4.65 1.58
CA SER A 537 -9.35 4.60 2.77
C SER A 537 -7.92 4.12 2.49
N VAL A 538 -7.65 3.42 1.37
CA VAL A 538 -6.40 2.65 1.17
C VAL A 538 -5.99 2.52 -0.30
N THR A 539 -4.66 2.58 -0.53
CA THR A 539 -4.01 2.70 -1.84
C THR A 539 -2.59 2.09 -1.86
N VAL A 540 -2.15 1.23 -2.78
CA VAL A 540 -2.82 0.50 -3.88
C VAL A 540 -2.05 -0.81 -4.15
N ASN A 541 -2.59 -1.98 -3.77
CA ASN A 541 -2.20 -3.33 -4.26
C ASN A 541 -2.89 -4.42 -3.42
N GLN A 542 -3.03 -5.64 -3.97
CA GLN A 542 -3.58 -6.80 -3.24
C GLN A 542 -2.63 -7.42 -2.17
N ASP A 543 -1.38 -6.95 -2.11
CA ASP A 543 -0.32 -7.44 -1.24
C ASP A 543 0.52 -6.25 -0.71
N SER A 544 -0.16 -5.24 -0.17
CA SER A 544 0.51 -4.14 0.54
C SER A 544 0.48 -4.43 2.03
N ASP A 545 1.64 -4.77 2.62
CA ASP A 545 1.86 -5.00 4.06
C ASP A 545 1.65 -3.69 4.87
N GLN A 546 0.43 -3.13 4.84
CA GLN A 546 0.11 -1.83 5.42
C GLN A 546 -1.19 -1.83 6.22
N ALA A 547 -1.17 -1.09 7.33
CA ALA A 547 -2.31 -0.87 8.21
C ALA A 547 -2.79 0.58 8.08
N PHE A 548 -4.03 0.84 8.52
CA PHE A 548 -4.52 2.22 8.64
C PHE A 548 -3.56 3.09 9.49
N SER A 549 -3.39 4.35 9.12
CA SER A 549 -2.63 5.32 9.92
C SER A 549 -3.25 5.46 11.31
N ASN A 550 -4.57 5.37 11.40
CA ASN A 550 -5.28 5.20 12.65
C ASN A 550 -6.12 3.91 12.64
N SER A 551 -5.56 2.82 13.18
CA SER A 551 -6.27 1.56 13.41
C SER A 551 -7.33 1.66 14.52
N TYR A 552 -7.31 2.68 15.38
CA TYR A 552 -8.41 2.94 16.33
C TYR A 552 -9.61 3.63 15.66
N ASP A 553 -9.39 4.41 14.60
CA ASP A 553 -10.45 5.00 13.77
C ASP A 553 -10.06 4.97 12.27
N PRO A 554 -10.39 3.88 11.56
CA PRO A 554 -10.12 3.73 10.12
C PRO A 554 -10.74 4.81 9.22
N HIS A 555 -11.65 5.66 9.73
CA HIS A 555 -12.24 6.74 8.95
C HIS A 555 -11.24 7.87 8.65
N ASP A 556 -10.22 8.07 9.48
CA ASP A 556 -9.21 9.12 9.29
C ASP A 556 -8.52 9.03 7.93
N ASP A 557 -8.30 7.80 7.42
CA ASP A 557 -7.62 7.55 6.15
C ASP A 557 -8.51 7.72 4.91
N TYR A 558 -9.83 7.93 5.09
CA TYR A 558 -10.76 8.08 3.99
C TYR A 558 -10.63 9.44 3.30
N GLY A 559 -10.24 9.44 2.02
CA GLY A 559 -10.02 10.65 1.25
C GLY A 559 -9.85 10.37 -0.25
N THR A 560 -9.17 11.27 -0.96
CA THR A 560 -8.98 11.12 -2.41
C THR A 560 -8.00 9.98 -2.73
N SER A 561 -8.44 9.02 -3.54
CA SER A 561 -7.62 7.91 -4.03
C SER A 561 -6.36 8.39 -4.72
N VAL A 562 -5.18 7.78 -4.48
CA VAL A 562 -3.91 8.21 -5.13
C VAL A 562 -3.89 8.06 -6.65
N PHE A 563 -4.85 7.33 -7.20
CA PHE A 563 -5.07 7.13 -8.64
C PHE A 563 -6.25 7.92 -9.21
N ASP A 564 -6.91 8.77 -8.41
CA ASP A 564 -8.02 9.63 -8.85
C ASP A 564 -7.57 10.52 -10.03
N ARG A 565 -8.20 10.34 -11.19
CA ARG A 565 -8.09 11.23 -12.35
C ARG A 565 -9.41 11.97 -12.50
N LYS A 566 -9.39 13.30 -12.34
CA LYS A 566 -10.57 14.16 -12.54
C LYS A 566 -11.09 14.11 -13.96
N TYR A 567 -10.22 14.03 -14.95
CA TYR A 567 -10.63 13.76 -16.32
C TYR A 567 -9.58 12.99 -17.12
N VAL A 568 -10.06 12.21 -18.09
CA VAL A 568 -9.27 11.53 -19.13
C VAL A 568 -9.99 11.70 -20.47
N LEU A 569 -9.25 12.06 -21.51
CA LEU A 569 -9.71 12.10 -22.91
C LEU A 569 -8.79 11.23 -23.75
N THR A 570 -9.38 10.29 -24.48
CA THR A 570 -8.69 9.51 -25.51
C THR A 570 -9.42 9.67 -26.84
N VAL A 571 -8.71 10.08 -27.89
CA VAL A 571 -9.22 10.15 -29.26
C VAL A 571 -8.35 9.31 -30.18
N LEU A 572 -8.98 8.36 -30.85
CA LEU A 572 -8.38 7.46 -31.82
C LEU A 572 -9.08 7.67 -33.16
N GLY A 573 -8.33 7.95 -34.23
CA GLY A 573 -8.91 8.20 -35.55
C GLY A 573 -8.14 7.54 -36.67
N VAL A 574 -8.85 7.27 -37.77
CA VAL A 574 -8.28 6.98 -39.08
C VAL A 574 -9.11 7.74 -40.11
N TRP A 575 -8.49 8.64 -40.87
CA TRP A 575 -9.15 9.42 -41.90
C TRP A 575 -8.46 9.20 -43.25
N GLU A 576 -9.13 8.49 -44.15
CA GLU A 576 -8.77 8.50 -45.57
C GLU A 576 -9.22 9.82 -46.19
N LEU A 577 -8.26 10.68 -46.54
CA LEU A 577 -8.56 12.05 -46.97
C LEU A 577 -9.27 12.04 -48.33
N PRO A 578 -10.43 12.71 -48.48
CA PRO A 578 -11.30 12.59 -49.66
C PRO A 578 -10.81 13.37 -50.90
N PHE A 579 -9.49 13.63 -51.00
CA PHE A 579 -8.88 14.33 -52.12
C PHE A 579 -9.01 13.54 -53.41
N ARG A 580 -9.67 14.13 -54.41
CA ARG A 580 -9.93 13.54 -55.72
C ARG A 580 -9.63 14.58 -56.80
N SER A 581 -9.08 14.14 -57.92
CA SER A 581 -8.94 14.94 -59.14
C SER A 581 -9.27 14.08 -60.36
N GLN A 582 -9.80 14.72 -61.40
CA GLN A 582 -10.03 14.11 -62.70
C GLN A 582 -8.73 14.01 -63.52
N THR A 583 -7.74 14.86 -63.24
CA THR A 583 -6.43 14.84 -63.90
C THR A 583 -5.57 13.72 -63.30
N ALA A 584 -5.13 12.77 -64.14
CA ALA A 584 -4.49 11.53 -63.68
C ALA A 584 -3.23 11.73 -62.82
N TRP A 585 -2.33 12.64 -63.21
CA TRP A 585 -1.12 12.93 -62.44
C TRP A 585 -1.44 13.64 -61.11
N VAL A 586 -2.42 14.55 -61.10
CA VAL A 586 -2.89 15.21 -59.87
C VAL A 586 -3.51 14.17 -58.93
N LYS A 587 -4.32 13.24 -59.44
CA LYS A 587 -4.91 12.13 -58.66
C LYS A 587 -3.83 11.27 -58.00
N GLN A 588 -2.74 10.95 -58.70
CA GLN A 588 -1.57 10.25 -58.12
C GLN A 588 -0.94 11.06 -56.98
N VAL A 589 -0.76 12.38 -57.13
CA VAL A 589 -0.15 13.25 -56.11
C VAL A 589 -1.05 13.47 -54.89
N ILE A 590 -2.34 13.79 -55.08
CA ILE A 590 -3.23 14.21 -53.99
C ILE A 590 -4.10 13.09 -53.40
N GLY A 591 -4.32 11.97 -54.11
CA GLY A 591 -5.18 10.88 -53.62
C GLY A 591 -4.47 9.92 -52.67
N GLY A 592 -5.23 9.10 -51.93
CA GLY A 592 -4.67 7.98 -51.15
C GLY A 592 -3.89 8.35 -49.89
N TRP A 593 -4.01 9.58 -49.39
CA TRP A 593 -3.50 9.95 -48.07
C TRP A 593 -4.43 9.42 -46.97
N GLN A 594 -3.83 8.93 -45.89
CA GLN A 594 -4.50 8.48 -44.68
C GLN A 594 -3.82 9.13 -43.47
N LEU A 595 -4.61 9.75 -42.60
CA LEU A 595 -4.17 10.37 -41.36
C LEU A 595 -4.72 9.59 -40.16
N SER A 596 -3.87 9.17 -39.23
CA SER A 596 -4.30 8.37 -38.07
C SER A 596 -3.77 9.00 -36.77
N PRO A 597 -4.53 9.90 -36.11
CA PRO A 597 -4.14 10.51 -34.83
C PRO A 597 -4.49 9.63 -33.62
N ILE A 598 -3.64 9.69 -32.61
CA ILE A 598 -3.86 9.18 -31.25
C ILE A 598 -3.60 10.33 -30.28
N LEU A 599 -4.67 10.91 -29.71
CA LEU A 599 -4.58 11.95 -28.68
C LEU A 599 -4.95 11.34 -27.33
N SER A 600 -4.05 11.48 -26.35
CA SER A 600 -4.29 11.12 -24.95
C SER A 600 -4.09 12.34 -24.08
N VAL A 601 -5.05 12.67 -23.22
CA VAL A 601 -4.98 13.78 -22.25
C VAL A 601 -5.52 13.31 -20.91
N ALA A 602 -4.83 13.60 -19.80
CA ALA A 602 -5.40 13.41 -18.47
C ALA A 602 -5.08 14.55 -17.50
N SER A 603 -6.01 14.79 -16.57
CA SER A 603 -5.74 15.59 -15.38
C SER A 603 -4.59 14.97 -14.58
N GLY A 604 -3.78 15.75 -13.88
CA GLY A 604 -2.76 15.21 -12.99
C GLY A 604 -3.34 14.30 -11.89
N LEU A 605 -2.48 13.48 -11.29
CA LEU A 605 -2.83 12.66 -10.13
C LEU A 605 -3.01 13.55 -8.87
N PRO A 606 -3.51 13.02 -7.75
CA PRO A 606 -3.46 13.73 -6.49
C PRO A 606 -2.01 13.83 -6.02
N LEU A 607 -1.59 15.05 -5.73
CA LEU A 607 -0.26 15.36 -5.23
C LEU A 607 -0.36 15.47 -3.70
N ARG A 608 -0.04 14.40 -2.99
CA ARG A 608 -0.19 14.28 -1.53
C ARG A 608 0.93 15.05 -0.84
N VAL A 609 0.61 16.19 -0.21
CA VAL A 609 1.57 16.87 0.67
C VAL A 609 1.72 16.06 1.94
N LEU A 610 2.83 15.33 2.08
CA LEU A 610 3.07 14.47 3.23
C LEU A 610 3.56 15.29 4.42
N ASP A 611 3.13 14.92 5.63
CA ASP A 611 3.81 15.35 6.86
C ASP A 611 5.22 14.72 6.87
N GLY A 612 5.26 13.38 6.80
CA GLY A 612 6.42 12.63 6.33
C GLY A 612 7.06 11.71 7.37
N SER A 613 6.47 11.58 8.57
CA SER A 613 7.03 10.76 9.64
C SER A 613 6.64 9.29 9.52
N GLY A 614 5.46 8.99 8.96
CA GLY A 614 4.88 7.65 8.97
C GLY A 614 4.64 7.14 10.40
N GLN A 615 4.41 8.06 11.34
CA GLN A 615 4.24 7.86 12.79
C GLN A 615 3.31 8.92 13.41
N GLU A 616 2.66 9.76 12.60
CA GLU A 616 1.88 10.93 13.00
C GLU A 616 0.72 10.56 13.96
N PHE A 617 0.05 9.45 13.70
CA PHE A 617 -0.97 8.86 14.58
C PHE A 617 -0.42 7.74 15.49
N GLY A 618 0.89 7.68 15.72
CA GLY A 618 1.54 6.63 16.52
C GLY A 618 1.55 5.23 15.88
N GLN A 619 1.21 5.18 14.59
CA GLN A 619 1.30 4.03 13.69
C GLN A 619 2.71 3.41 13.64
N SER A 620 2.76 2.09 13.40
CA SER A 620 4.03 1.34 13.28
C SER A 620 4.64 1.39 11.88
N SER A 621 5.67 0.57 11.62
CA SER A 621 6.33 0.52 10.31
C SER A 621 5.45 -0.04 9.18
N PHE A 622 4.22 -0.44 9.48
CA PHE A 622 3.18 -0.79 8.49
C PHE A 622 2.19 0.36 8.23
N GLY A 623 2.30 1.49 8.93
CA GLY A 623 1.40 2.62 8.76
C GLY A 623 1.50 3.32 7.40
N PHE A 624 0.45 4.02 6.98
CA PHE A 624 0.51 4.93 5.83
C PHE A 624 1.11 6.28 6.24
N GLY A 625 2.10 6.76 5.48
CA GLY A 625 2.56 8.15 5.60
C GLY A 625 1.39 9.12 5.40
N SER A 626 1.07 9.88 6.45
CA SER A 626 -0.10 10.75 6.48
C SER A 626 0.15 12.09 5.77
N GLU A 627 -0.92 12.72 5.30
CA GLU A 627 -0.88 14.03 4.64
C GLU A 627 -0.96 15.15 5.67
N ALA A 628 -0.15 16.19 5.45
CA ALA A 628 -0.16 17.41 6.23
C ALA A 628 -1.52 18.11 6.15
N ILE A 629 -1.93 18.82 7.21
CA ILE A 629 -3.22 19.52 7.25
C ILE A 629 -3.11 20.87 6.55
N ARG A 630 -3.94 21.08 5.52
CA ARG A 630 -4.06 22.39 4.86
C ARG A 630 -4.84 23.39 5.73
N ILE A 631 -4.15 24.45 6.16
CA ILE A 631 -4.68 25.54 6.99
C ILE A 631 -4.88 26.86 6.23
N GLY A 632 -4.21 27.04 5.08
CA GLY A 632 -4.26 28.28 4.31
C GLY A 632 -5.16 28.20 3.07
N SER A 633 -5.84 29.31 2.76
CA SER A 633 -6.40 29.58 1.44
C SER A 633 -5.34 30.27 0.57
N GLY A 634 -5.20 29.81 -0.67
CA GLY A 634 -4.16 30.29 -1.58
C GLY A 634 -4.11 29.48 -2.87
N GLY A 635 -3.40 30.00 -3.87
CA GLY A 635 -3.14 29.29 -5.12
C GLY A 635 -2.15 28.15 -4.89
N ALA A 636 -2.53 26.93 -5.25
CA ALA A 636 -1.68 25.74 -5.24
C ALA A 636 -1.81 24.97 -6.57
N ASN A 637 -2.01 25.72 -7.66
CA ASN A 637 -2.17 25.16 -9.01
C ASN A 637 -0.84 24.62 -9.52
N ALA A 638 -0.81 23.34 -9.87
CA ALA A 638 0.34 22.74 -10.54
C ALA A 638 0.55 23.31 -11.94
N GLY A 639 1.80 23.67 -12.24
CA GLY A 639 2.28 24.09 -13.56
C GLY A 639 3.81 23.97 -13.62
N ILE A 640 4.39 24.15 -14.80
CA ILE A 640 5.85 24.14 -14.94
C ILE A 640 6.35 25.57 -14.74
N ASN A 641 6.96 25.85 -13.59
CA ASN A 641 7.41 27.19 -13.22
C ASN A 641 8.93 27.23 -13.10
N HIS A 642 9.57 28.29 -13.62
CA HIS A 642 10.96 28.56 -13.35
C HIS A 642 11.11 29.24 -12.00
N VAL A 643 11.74 28.56 -11.05
CA VAL A 643 11.98 29.09 -9.69
C VAL A 643 13.49 29.14 -9.46
N ALA A 644 13.99 30.33 -9.14
CA ALA A 644 15.39 30.50 -8.78
C ALA A 644 15.73 29.70 -7.52
N PRO A 645 16.87 28.99 -7.43
CA PRO A 645 17.28 28.32 -6.21
C PRO A 645 17.44 29.33 -5.06
N THR A 646 16.51 29.31 -4.10
CA THR A 646 16.61 30.09 -2.86
C THR A 646 17.18 29.21 -1.74
N THR A 647 17.34 29.76 -0.54
CA THR A 647 17.65 28.98 0.67
C THR A 647 16.41 28.34 1.32
N GLY A 648 15.21 28.57 0.76
CA GLY A 648 13.93 28.06 1.26
C GLY A 648 13.37 26.91 0.44
N ALA A 649 12.04 26.81 0.41
CA ALA A 649 11.33 25.77 -0.33
C ALA A 649 11.51 25.89 -1.86
N GLY A 650 11.60 24.75 -2.53
CA GLY A 650 11.79 24.66 -3.99
C GLY A 650 13.25 24.78 -4.45
N SER A 651 14.21 24.59 -3.55
CA SER A 651 15.64 24.58 -3.79
C SER A 651 16.19 23.18 -4.09
N SER A 652 17.21 23.11 -4.93
CA SER A 652 18.04 21.92 -5.02
C SER A 652 19.04 21.93 -3.87
N ALA A 653 19.02 20.89 -3.04
CA ALA A 653 19.96 20.67 -1.93
C ALA A 653 21.45 20.60 -2.36
N SER A 654 21.75 20.66 -3.65
CA SER A 654 23.10 20.64 -4.23
C SER A 654 23.40 21.82 -5.17
N GLY A 655 22.50 22.81 -5.27
CA GLY A 655 22.64 23.93 -6.21
C GLY A 655 22.59 23.53 -7.70
N LYS A 656 22.20 22.29 -8.01
CA LYS A 656 22.19 21.68 -9.35
C LYS A 656 20.80 21.13 -9.69
N GLY A 657 19.76 21.91 -9.38
CA GLY A 657 18.38 21.58 -9.73
C GLY A 657 18.10 21.82 -11.20
N SER A 658 16.97 21.30 -11.67
CA SER A 658 16.39 21.63 -12.98
C SER A 658 16.06 23.12 -13.17
N GLY A 659 15.96 23.88 -12.08
CA GLY A 659 15.38 25.23 -12.06
C GLY A 659 13.85 25.23 -12.23
N LEU A 660 13.22 24.05 -12.17
CA LEU A 660 11.78 23.86 -12.36
C LEU A 660 11.09 23.43 -11.06
N ASN A 661 9.95 24.05 -10.77
CA ASN A 661 9.06 23.67 -9.69
C ASN A 661 7.61 23.57 -10.18
N ILE A 662 6.83 22.71 -9.54
CA ILE A 662 5.40 22.53 -9.80
C ILE A 662 4.56 23.75 -9.34
N PHE A 663 5.09 24.57 -8.43
CA PHE A 663 4.46 25.79 -7.92
C PHE A 663 5.27 27.03 -8.33
N GLY A 664 4.57 28.14 -8.63
CA GLY A 664 5.21 29.43 -8.90
C GLY A 664 5.83 30.08 -7.66
N ASP A 665 5.26 29.81 -6.48
CA ASP A 665 5.83 30.16 -5.18
C ASP A 665 5.75 28.93 -4.25
N PRO A 666 6.82 28.11 -4.18
CA PRO A 666 6.83 26.90 -3.37
C PRO A 666 6.75 27.18 -1.87
N GLN A 667 7.24 28.35 -1.41
CA GLN A 667 7.22 28.72 0.00
C GLN A 667 5.81 29.16 0.43
N ALA A 668 5.11 29.94 -0.39
CA ALA A 668 3.71 30.29 -0.13
C ALA A 668 2.77 29.08 -0.20
N VAL A 669 3.09 28.05 -1.00
CA VAL A 669 2.36 26.77 -0.96
C VAL A 669 2.71 25.97 0.28
N LEU A 670 3.99 25.81 0.64
CA LEU A 670 4.43 25.10 1.86
C LEU A 670 3.77 25.69 3.11
N ASN A 671 3.73 27.02 3.23
CA ASN A 671 3.13 27.74 4.37
C ASN A 671 1.60 27.57 4.48
N GLN A 672 0.91 27.00 3.48
CA GLN A 672 -0.51 26.65 3.59
C GLN A 672 -0.75 25.35 4.36
N PHE A 673 0.30 24.60 4.72
CA PHE A 673 0.21 23.33 5.42
C PHE A 673 0.87 23.38 6.79
N ARG A 674 0.34 22.60 7.73
CA ARG A 674 0.99 22.28 9.00
C ARG A 674 1.12 20.76 9.19
N PRO A 675 2.05 20.30 10.02
CA PRO A 675 2.04 18.93 10.49
C PRO A 675 0.74 18.57 11.21
N ILE A 676 0.44 17.27 11.28
CA ILE A 676 -0.70 16.70 12.00
C ILE A 676 -0.55 16.98 13.50
N GLN A 677 -1.69 17.20 14.15
CA GLN A 677 -1.85 17.34 15.59
C GLN A 677 -2.77 16.20 16.07
N PRO A 678 -2.21 15.04 16.49
CA PRO A 678 -2.98 13.87 16.93
C PRO A 678 -4.01 14.12 18.04
N SER A 679 -4.04 15.28 18.70
CA SER A 679 -5.09 15.61 19.68
C SER A 679 -6.35 16.25 19.09
N VAL A 680 -6.31 16.75 17.85
CA VAL A 680 -7.43 17.49 17.22
C VAL A 680 -7.76 17.08 15.79
N ASP A 681 -6.81 16.51 15.05
CA ASP A 681 -7.03 16.13 13.65
C ASP A 681 -7.65 14.73 13.54
N THR A 682 -8.73 14.63 12.77
CA THR A 682 -9.46 13.39 12.47
C THR A 682 -9.37 13.06 10.97
N THR A 683 -8.17 13.20 10.40
CA THR A 683 -7.87 12.76 9.03
C THR A 683 -6.36 12.65 8.77
N SER A 684 -5.96 11.66 7.99
CA SER A 684 -4.61 11.54 7.39
C SER A 684 -4.57 12.01 5.92
N ARG A 685 -5.65 12.61 5.42
CA ARG A 685 -5.86 13.00 4.01
C ARG A 685 -6.07 14.51 3.81
N GLY A 686 -5.61 15.32 4.78
CA GLY A 686 -5.83 16.77 4.81
C GLY A 686 -4.99 17.60 3.83
N GLY A 687 -4.13 16.96 3.02
CA GLY A 687 -3.04 17.62 2.27
C GLY A 687 -3.05 17.41 0.76
N THR A 688 -4.11 16.80 0.21
CA THR A 688 -4.17 16.45 -1.21
C THR A 688 -4.29 17.70 -2.11
N LEU A 689 -3.28 17.90 -2.95
CA LEU A 689 -3.28 18.82 -4.09
C LEU A 689 -3.51 18.04 -5.41
N ARG A 690 -3.37 18.71 -6.55
CA ARG A 690 -3.37 18.09 -7.88
C ARG A 690 -2.04 18.31 -8.57
N GLY A 691 -1.46 17.24 -9.11
CA GLY A 691 -0.24 17.25 -9.90
C GLY A 691 -0.39 17.76 -11.34
N LEU A 692 0.67 17.60 -12.11
CA LEU A 692 0.81 18.01 -13.50
C LEU A 692 -0.15 17.24 -14.42
N ARG A 693 -0.84 18.00 -15.27
CA ARG A 693 -1.66 17.45 -16.36
C ARG A 693 -0.72 16.93 -17.45
N ASN A 694 -1.06 15.81 -18.07
CA ASN A 694 -0.30 15.26 -19.19
C ASN A 694 -1.13 15.27 -20.48
N TRP A 695 -0.44 15.38 -21.60
CA TRP A 695 -1.03 15.16 -22.92
C TRP A 695 0.03 14.69 -23.92
N ASN A 696 -0.40 13.89 -24.89
CA ASN A 696 0.43 13.42 -25.99
C ASN A 696 -0.40 13.30 -27.27
N LEU A 697 0.20 13.65 -28.41
CA LEU A 697 -0.33 13.38 -29.74
C LEU A 697 0.68 12.53 -30.52
N ASP A 698 0.31 11.28 -30.78
CA ASP A 698 0.99 10.45 -31.78
C ASP A 698 0.22 10.54 -33.10
N LEU A 699 0.96 10.50 -34.22
CA LEU A 699 0.38 10.71 -35.53
C LEU A 699 1.03 9.79 -36.57
N SER A 700 0.21 8.97 -37.24
CA SER A 700 0.63 8.24 -38.43
C SER A 700 0.08 8.93 -39.68
N LEU A 701 0.97 9.25 -40.63
CA LEU A 701 0.63 9.75 -41.95
C LEU A 701 1.05 8.70 -42.99
N ALA A 702 0.10 8.14 -43.72
CA ALA A 702 0.36 7.17 -44.77
C ALA A 702 -0.09 7.68 -46.15
N LYS A 703 0.66 7.29 -47.18
CA LYS A 703 0.40 7.61 -48.59
C LYS A 703 0.38 6.32 -49.40
N LYS A 704 -0.80 5.98 -49.92
CA LYS A 704 -1.02 4.83 -50.82
C LYS A 704 -0.85 5.30 -52.27
N ILE A 705 0.15 4.76 -52.96
CA ILE A 705 0.45 5.01 -54.37
C ILE A 705 0.06 3.75 -55.16
N PHE A 706 -0.89 3.88 -56.08
CA PHE A 706 -1.36 2.77 -56.90
C PHE A 706 -0.51 2.70 -58.17
N LEU A 707 0.24 1.61 -58.32
CA LEU A 707 1.14 1.37 -59.47
C LEU A 707 0.42 0.58 -60.57
N SER A 708 -0.46 -0.35 -60.18
CA SER A 708 -1.39 -1.04 -61.06
C SER A 708 -2.71 -1.33 -60.32
N GLU A 709 -3.61 -2.11 -60.92
CA GLU A 709 -4.83 -2.60 -60.27
C GLU A 709 -4.55 -3.61 -59.14
N ARG A 710 -3.39 -4.27 -59.15
CA ARG A 710 -3.01 -5.30 -58.16
C ARG A 710 -1.89 -4.84 -57.22
N THR A 711 -0.97 -4.03 -57.73
CA THR A 711 0.22 -3.59 -56.97
C THR A 711 0.08 -2.16 -56.45
N ARG A 712 0.41 -1.97 -55.16
CA ARG A 712 0.49 -0.64 -54.53
C ARG A 712 1.72 -0.50 -53.65
N LEU A 713 2.22 0.72 -53.57
CA LEU A 713 3.28 1.12 -52.67
C LEU A 713 2.68 2.00 -51.56
N THR A 714 2.91 1.65 -50.30
CA THR A 714 2.49 2.45 -49.15
C THR A 714 3.73 3.00 -48.47
N PHE A 715 3.85 4.33 -48.45
CA PHE A 715 4.81 5.03 -47.59
C PHE A 715 4.10 5.43 -46.30
N SER A 716 4.72 5.22 -45.14
CA SER A 716 4.23 5.69 -43.84
C SER A 716 5.29 6.51 -43.12
N ALA A 717 4.84 7.53 -42.40
CA ALA A 717 5.63 8.30 -41.45
C ALA A 717 4.87 8.33 -40.12
N GLU A 718 5.45 7.76 -39.08
CA GLU A 718 4.87 7.63 -37.74
C GLU A 718 5.65 8.51 -36.78
N PHE A 719 4.93 9.42 -36.13
CA PHE A 719 5.46 10.41 -35.20
C PHE A 719 4.96 10.08 -33.80
N PHE A 720 5.85 9.57 -32.96
CA PHE A 720 5.59 9.40 -31.53
C PHE A 720 5.99 10.69 -30.82
N ASN A 721 5.09 11.27 -30.04
CA ASN A 721 5.22 12.64 -29.49
C ASN A 721 5.43 13.69 -30.60
N THR A 722 4.44 13.86 -31.48
CA THR A 722 4.51 14.68 -32.72
C THR A 722 5.07 16.09 -32.48
N PHE A 723 4.65 16.74 -31.40
CA PHE A 723 5.05 18.10 -31.03
C PHE A 723 6.35 18.19 -30.21
N ASN A 724 6.97 17.04 -29.88
CA ASN A 724 8.09 16.97 -28.93
C ASN A 724 7.77 17.63 -27.57
N HIS A 725 6.53 17.43 -27.10
CA HIS A 725 6.05 17.93 -25.81
C HIS A 725 6.67 17.11 -24.68
N VAL A 726 7.20 17.79 -23.65
CA VAL A 726 7.78 17.14 -22.47
C VAL A 726 6.69 16.95 -21.42
N ASN A 727 6.41 15.70 -21.06
CA ASN A 727 5.54 15.37 -19.93
C ASN A 727 6.44 15.07 -18.72
N PHE A 728 6.50 15.98 -17.75
CA PHE A 728 7.22 15.77 -16.51
C PHE A 728 6.43 14.87 -15.54
N LEU A 729 7.14 14.17 -14.66
CA LEU A 729 6.54 13.46 -13.54
C LEU A 729 6.27 14.42 -12.37
N ASP A 730 5.29 14.07 -11.55
CA ASP A 730 4.98 14.80 -10.32
C ASP A 730 6.15 14.72 -9.31
N PRO A 731 6.53 15.84 -8.68
CA PRO A 731 7.63 15.90 -7.71
C PRO A 731 7.20 15.45 -6.32
N ALA A 732 8.17 15.25 -5.43
CA ALA A 732 7.89 15.07 -4.00
C ALA A 732 7.45 16.39 -3.33
N VAL A 733 6.48 16.31 -2.43
CA VAL A 733 6.04 17.41 -1.54
C VAL A 733 5.89 16.86 -0.12
N ASN A 734 6.79 17.26 0.77
CA ASN A 734 6.91 16.71 2.12
C ASN A 734 7.44 17.81 3.07
N LEU A 735 6.84 17.94 4.26
CA LEU A 735 7.17 18.99 5.23
C LEU A 735 8.54 18.82 5.90
N GLN A 736 9.10 17.60 5.90
CA GLN A 736 10.44 17.30 6.42
C GLN A 736 11.55 17.56 5.40
N SER A 737 11.24 17.55 4.10
CA SER A 737 12.20 17.84 3.02
C SER A 737 11.88 19.15 2.29
N GLN A 738 11.68 20.22 3.07
CA GLN A 738 11.20 21.53 2.57
C GLN A 738 12.01 22.08 1.40
N GLN A 739 13.34 21.90 1.41
CA GLN A 739 14.21 22.33 0.32
C GLN A 739 13.71 21.78 -1.02
N THR A 740 13.52 20.46 -1.15
CA THR A 740 13.10 19.82 -2.40
C THR A 740 11.60 19.91 -2.71
N PHE A 741 10.82 20.66 -1.92
CA PHE A 741 9.36 20.74 -2.03
C PHE A 741 8.92 21.22 -3.43
N GLY A 742 8.27 20.35 -4.18
CA GLY A 742 7.75 20.65 -5.52
C GLY A 742 8.80 20.68 -6.65
N VAL A 743 10.07 20.35 -6.39
CA VAL A 743 11.15 20.43 -7.39
C VAL A 743 11.02 19.33 -8.44
N ILE A 744 10.81 19.72 -9.70
CA ILE A 744 10.61 18.79 -10.82
C ILE A 744 11.98 18.32 -11.33
N THR A 745 12.31 17.05 -11.14
CA THR A 745 13.62 16.47 -11.55
C THR A 745 13.54 15.53 -12.75
N THR A 746 12.36 15.05 -13.12
CA THR A 746 12.21 13.83 -13.93
C THR A 746 11.20 14.01 -15.05
N GLN A 747 11.60 13.66 -16.27
CA GLN A 747 10.74 13.52 -17.44
C GLN A 747 10.13 12.11 -17.49
N GLY A 748 8.86 12.00 -17.86
CA GLY A 748 8.09 10.74 -17.86
C GLY A 748 7.74 10.18 -19.24
N ASN A 749 8.11 10.86 -20.33
CA ASN A 749 7.94 10.40 -21.70
C ASN A 749 9.24 10.52 -22.51
N ASP A 750 9.33 9.84 -23.64
CA ASP A 750 10.50 9.96 -24.52
C ASP A 750 10.48 11.24 -25.38
N PRO A 751 11.66 11.71 -25.83
CA PRO A 751 11.77 12.67 -26.93
C PRO A 751 11.09 12.14 -28.21
N ARG A 752 10.70 13.05 -29.12
CA ARG A 752 10.00 12.68 -30.36
C ARG A 752 10.78 11.65 -31.17
N GLN A 753 10.12 10.54 -31.48
CA GLN A 753 10.64 9.51 -32.37
C GLN A 753 9.88 9.55 -33.70
N ILE A 754 10.59 9.38 -34.81
CA ILE A 754 10.02 9.35 -36.16
C ILE A 754 10.42 8.03 -36.81
N GLN A 755 9.44 7.23 -37.21
CA GLN A 755 9.66 5.99 -37.96
C GLN A 755 9.13 6.16 -39.37
N LEU A 756 9.92 5.72 -40.36
CA LEU A 756 9.56 5.77 -41.78
C LEU A 756 9.43 4.34 -42.31
N GLY A 757 8.27 4.02 -42.87
CA GLY A 757 7.97 2.71 -43.44
C GLY A 757 7.76 2.78 -44.95
N LEU A 758 8.22 1.74 -45.65
CA LEU A 758 7.88 1.50 -47.05
C LEU A 758 7.41 0.06 -47.21
N ARG A 759 6.18 -0.12 -47.69
CA ARG A 759 5.55 -1.42 -47.88
C ARG A 759 5.05 -1.55 -49.33
N PHE A 760 5.37 -2.67 -49.95
CA PHE A 760 4.86 -3.05 -51.27
C PHE A 760 3.85 -4.19 -51.10
N ASP A 761 2.63 -3.98 -51.60
CA ASP A 761 1.57 -5.00 -51.67
C ASP A 761 1.37 -5.41 -53.14
N PHE A 762 1.18 -6.70 -53.40
CA PHE A 762 1.10 -7.31 -54.73
C PHE A 762 0.01 -8.40 -54.84
#